data_AF-A0A815DB16-F1
#
_entry.id   AF-A0A815DB16-F1
#
_cell.length_a   1.000
_cell.length_b   1.000
_cell.length_c   1.000
_cell.angle_alpha   90.00
_cell.angle_beta   90.00
_cell.angle_gamma   90.00
#
_symmetry.space_group_name_H-M   'P 1'
#
loop_
_entity.id
_entity.type
_entity.pdbx_description
1 polymer ?
#
loop_
_entity_poly.entity_id
_entity_poly.type
_entity_poly.pdbx_seq_one_letter_code
_entity_poly.pdbx_strand_id
1 'polypeptide(L)'
;TILHTFILAPYYPWKVTHNKHHKNTGNIDKDEVFYPQRLITTDDELSTNKTYVIDAVNSAGVPYFGFGIGWFYYLVFGYSPRKINHFNPFHPMFQKHIVGVTSSLIGYGFMFYVMYLYAQSCGYLALICYHLIPVFIFGCYMVIITFLHHTEIDVPWYSNDEWDYVQGQLSTVDRHYGHVHSIIHSIGTHQIHHLFTKVPHYHLEEATEYFRKAFPHLVRLKHERIIPSFLKMFKIFIQQRTVGNDVRGDRMWSFAVAIYFITLNDGNLQMVALNGLVINIAVILFASIIGDWVDKTPRIGAVRKALYVQNLSVALMAGIVVFALLYKSHLEIVWKGYFLLFIQVLLIFLGVFATLASIASKVAISKDWIVAIYGHNQQKLALTNAAMRRIDLLTNVLAPLVAGGIMAFISRWASALLISSWNVISLFIELYLYTKVYKSAESILSNKIIEKKSIRMKPFTQLITSVKGFKTYYKMSTMYPGLALALLYFTVLSFDSVTNGLSEFFYGGFNGIGSLMGVLGTICYPLLIKRIGLVRTGIVGFWCEYACLLLCLASLFVPGTVFHPFKYKSFALCPVNNKNDTLKLVSNETSTILTTIVCSKSSLSVLLLTIGITFNRFGLWIADLTVNQLQQECVPADVRGLVGGTQWSLNQFFDMLRYILLICLPLMEQFGYHVILSTFSVLTASILYTIWSFTAKAKILVNPAEEMMIEYNIKLFDGQTDTRQISNDLSNYYETKTGEKIKYVDEEY
;
A
#
# COMPACT_ATOMS: atom_id res chain seq x y z
N THR A 1 19.07 -19.75 35.25
CA THR A 1 19.27 -20.54 34.01
C THR A 1 18.36 -21.74 33.95
N ILE A 2 18.52 -22.74 34.81
CA ILE A 2 17.77 -24.03 34.74
C ILE A 2 16.24 -23.85 34.72
N LEU A 3 15.66 -23.01 35.59
CA LEU A 3 14.20 -22.87 35.62
C LEU A 3 13.61 -22.22 34.34
N HIS A 4 14.33 -21.29 33.73
CA HIS A 4 13.88 -20.60 32.52
C HIS A 4 14.01 -21.48 31.26
N THR A 5 14.86 -22.50 31.33
CA THR A 5 14.97 -23.54 30.30
C THR A 5 13.62 -24.23 30.08
N PHE A 6 12.85 -24.49 31.14
CA PHE A 6 11.52 -25.12 31.04
C PHE A 6 10.46 -24.25 30.34
N ILE A 7 10.70 -22.95 30.15
CA ILE A 7 9.77 -22.07 29.42
C ILE A 7 10.37 -21.60 28.09
N LEU A 8 11.40 -22.30 27.61
CA LEU A 8 12.11 -22.00 26.37
C LEU A 8 12.61 -20.53 26.33
N ALA A 9 13.12 -20.04 27.45
CA ALA A 9 13.77 -18.73 27.54
C ALA A 9 15.28 -18.91 27.83
N PRO A 10 16.18 -18.49 26.92
CA PRO A 10 17.62 -18.57 27.17
C PRO A 10 18.00 -17.48 28.19
N TYR A 11 17.98 -17.84 29.48
CA TYR A 11 18.02 -16.91 30.59
C TYR A 11 19.21 -15.95 30.58
N TYR A 12 20.43 -16.44 30.42
CA TYR A 12 21.61 -15.58 30.55
C TYR A 12 21.71 -14.54 29.43
N PRO A 13 21.56 -14.88 28.13
CA PRO A 13 21.55 -13.85 27.09
C PRO A 13 20.35 -12.91 27.26
N TRP A 14 19.18 -13.41 27.67
CA TRP A 14 18.02 -12.55 27.99
C TRP A 14 18.29 -11.61 29.17
N LYS A 15 18.97 -12.09 30.23
CA LYS A 15 19.38 -11.27 31.37
C LYS A 15 20.28 -10.11 30.94
N VAL A 16 21.20 -10.33 30.01
CA VAL A 16 22.12 -9.30 29.52
C VAL A 16 21.37 -8.25 28.68
N THR A 17 20.50 -8.67 27.75
CA THR A 17 19.69 -7.75 26.93
C THR A 17 18.71 -6.96 27.79
N HIS A 18 17.95 -7.66 28.65
CA HIS A 18 17.04 -7.04 29.59
C HIS A 18 17.75 -6.02 30.50
N ASN A 19 18.94 -6.34 31.04
CA ASN A 19 19.71 -5.38 31.82
C ASN A 19 20.14 -4.14 31.02
N LYS A 20 20.36 -4.26 29.72
CA LYS A 20 20.68 -3.10 28.87
C LYS A 20 19.44 -2.27 28.55
N HIS A 21 18.30 -2.92 28.31
CA HIS A 21 17.01 -2.24 28.22
C HIS A 21 16.74 -1.39 29.49
N HIS A 22 16.84 -1.98 30.68
CA HIS A 22 16.73 -1.27 31.97
C HIS A 22 17.74 -0.15 32.17
N LYS A 23 18.87 -0.14 31.46
CA LYS A 23 19.83 0.98 31.51
C LYS A 23 19.47 2.14 30.60
N ASN A 24 18.62 1.92 29.60
CA ASN A 24 18.35 2.86 28.51
C ASN A 24 16.84 3.08 28.26
N THR A 25 15.98 2.69 29.20
CA THR A 25 14.53 2.83 29.10
C THR A 25 14.13 4.25 28.69
N GLY A 26 13.29 4.37 27.66
CA GLY A 26 12.81 5.67 27.18
C GLY A 26 13.82 6.47 26.34
N ASN A 27 15.00 5.91 26.05
CA ASN A 27 15.98 6.52 25.14
C ASN A 27 15.78 6.01 23.71
N ILE A 28 15.36 6.88 22.80
CA ILE A 28 15.10 6.51 21.39
C ILE A 28 16.36 5.97 20.67
N ASP A 29 17.55 6.43 21.08
CA ASP A 29 18.82 6.14 20.44
C ASP A 29 19.55 4.93 21.06
N LYS A 30 19.11 4.42 22.23
CA LYS A 30 19.77 3.30 22.93
C LYS A 30 18.87 2.15 23.37
N ASP A 31 17.54 2.34 23.47
CA ASP A 31 16.60 1.28 23.87
C ASP A 31 16.54 0.12 22.83
N GLU A 32 16.11 -1.07 23.23
CA GLU A 32 16.30 -2.30 22.45
C GLU A 32 15.06 -2.73 21.69
N VAL A 33 13.86 -2.52 22.26
CA VAL A 33 12.60 -3.05 21.73
C VAL A 33 11.46 -2.04 21.92
N PHE A 34 10.47 -2.05 21.04
CA PHE A 34 9.26 -1.20 21.09
C PHE A 34 9.50 0.33 21.15
N TYR A 35 10.68 0.81 20.74
CA TYR A 35 11.00 2.23 20.66
C TYR A 35 10.61 2.84 19.30
N PRO A 36 10.28 4.15 19.24
CA PRO A 36 10.13 4.89 17.99
C PRO A 36 11.46 4.94 17.23
N GLN A 37 11.43 4.82 15.91
CA GLN A 37 12.61 4.80 15.06
C GLN A 37 12.68 6.09 14.24
N ARG A 38 13.84 6.77 14.30
CA ARG A 38 14.12 7.93 13.46
C ARG A 38 14.27 7.47 12.00
N LEU A 39 13.63 8.18 11.06
CA LEU A 39 13.98 8.06 9.65
C LEU A 39 15.34 8.72 9.45
N ILE A 40 16.36 7.92 9.11
CA ILE A 40 17.67 8.45 8.75
C ILE A 40 17.53 9.15 7.40
N THR A 41 17.41 10.47 7.42
CA THR A 41 17.66 11.32 6.24
C THR A 41 19.17 11.42 6.07
N THR A 42 19.63 10.95 4.92
CA THR A 42 21.00 11.05 4.43
C THR A 42 21.57 12.45 4.64
N ASP A 43 22.68 12.54 5.37
CA ASP A 43 23.86 13.31 4.95
C ASP A 43 25.13 12.95 5.74
N ASP A 44 25.06 12.22 6.87
CA ASP A 44 26.27 11.75 7.55
C ASP A 44 26.53 10.24 7.42
N GLU A 45 27.70 9.97 6.87
CA GLU A 45 28.50 8.75 6.79
C GLU A 45 28.10 7.60 5.85
N LEU A 46 29.06 7.37 4.95
CA LEU A 46 29.11 6.44 3.84
C LEU A 46 29.23 4.99 4.31
N SER A 47 28.72 4.09 3.46
CA SER A 47 29.13 2.69 3.32
C SER A 47 28.84 1.75 4.50
N THR A 48 27.65 1.13 4.50
CA THR A 48 27.50 -0.35 4.54
C THR A 48 26.05 -0.83 4.58
N ASN A 49 25.06 0.01 4.93
CA ASN A 49 23.83 -0.55 5.51
C ASN A 49 22.49 -0.01 4.93
N LYS A 50 22.32 -0.09 3.60
CA LYS A 50 21.01 0.12 2.91
C LYS A 50 19.90 -0.86 3.34
N THR A 51 20.27 -1.94 4.03
CA THR A 51 19.36 -3.01 4.51
C THR A 51 18.50 -2.59 5.70
N TYR A 52 18.92 -1.58 6.47
CA TYR A 52 18.34 -1.28 7.78
C TYR A 52 16.98 -0.58 7.70
N VAL A 53 16.79 0.30 6.72
CA VAL A 53 15.53 1.05 6.51
C VAL A 53 14.42 0.15 5.97
N ILE A 54 14.77 -0.82 5.12
CA ILE A 54 13.82 -1.78 4.54
C ILE A 54 13.37 -2.81 5.58
N ASP A 55 14.27 -3.25 6.46
CA ASP A 55 13.96 -4.21 7.52
C ASP A 55 13.11 -3.62 8.65
N ALA A 56 13.29 -2.33 8.99
CA ALA A 56 12.51 -1.65 10.03
C ALA A 56 11.00 -1.61 9.73
N VAL A 57 10.63 -1.35 8.47
CA VAL A 57 9.23 -1.23 8.03
C VAL A 57 8.58 -2.60 7.82
N ASN A 58 9.30 -3.56 7.22
CA ASN A 58 8.76 -4.89 6.91
C ASN A 58 8.60 -5.79 8.14
N SER A 59 9.33 -5.52 9.21
CA SER A 59 9.35 -6.43 10.36
C SER A 59 8.15 -6.24 11.31
N ALA A 60 7.32 -5.19 11.17
CA ALA A 60 6.38 -4.76 12.21
C ALA A 60 5.12 -5.64 12.41
N GLY A 61 4.67 -6.39 11.39
CA GLY A 61 3.35 -7.04 11.42
C GLY A 61 3.28 -8.35 12.21
N VAL A 62 4.18 -9.29 11.94
CA VAL A 62 4.18 -10.64 12.54
C VAL A 62 5.33 -10.84 13.53
N PRO A 63 6.56 -10.39 13.26
CA PRO A 63 7.66 -10.50 14.22
C PRO A 63 7.47 -9.79 15.56
N TYR A 64 6.92 -8.57 15.62
CA TYR A 64 6.79 -7.82 16.89
C TYR A 64 5.54 -8.18 17.68
N PHE A 65 4.43 -8.43 16.99
CA PHE A 65 3.12 -8.60 17.60
C PHE A 65 2.40 -9.88 17.18
N GLY A 66 3.13 -10.85 16.60
CA GLY A 66 2.64 -12.22 16.37
C GLY A 66 2.50 -13.03 17.66
N PHE A 67 2.20 -12.36 18.77
CA PHE A 67 2.06 -12.92 20.11
C PHE A 67 3.24 -13.83 20.50
N GLY A 68 3.01 -15.07 20.93
CA GLY A 68 4.07 -16.00 21.32
C GLY A 68 5.11 -16.24 20.22
N ILE A 69 4.72 -16.20 18.94
CA ILE A 69 5.67 -16.29 17.82
C ILE A 69 6.61 -15.07 17.81
N GLY A 70 6.10 -13.89 18.15
CA GLY A 70 6.90 -12.68 18.22
C GLY A 70 7.99 -12.74 19.29
N TRP A 71 7.66 -13.27 20.48
CA TRP A 71 8.65 -13.54 21.53
C TRP A 71 9.78 -14.45 21.06
N PHE A 72 9.46 -15.58 20.43
CA PHE A 72 10.47 -16.51 19.91
C PHE A 72 11.26 -15.92 18.74
N TYR A 73 10.61 -15.14 17.88
CA TYR A 73 11.27 -14.40 16.81
C TYR A 73 12.31 -13.43 17.37
N TYR A 74 11.96 -12.66 18.41
CA TYR A 74 12.89 -11.75 19.08
C TYR A 74 14.13 -12.47 19.61
N LEU A 75 13.95 -13.63 20.25
CA LEU A 75 15.08 -14.40 20.78
C LEU A 75 16.05 -14.85 19.68
N VAL A 76 15.54 -15.31 18.54
CA VAL A 76 16.35 -15.87 17.45
C VAL A 76 16.94 -14.79 16.55
N PHE A 77 16.12 -13.83 16.12
CA PHE A 77 16.48 -12.88 15.07
C PHE A 77 16.68 -11.45 15.59
N GLY A 78 16.08 -11.12 16.74
CA GLY A 78 16.00 -9.76 17.23
C GLY A 78 15.22 -8.83 16.30
N TYR A 79 15.24 -7.54 16.63
CA TYR A 79 14.40 -6.54 15.99
C TYR A 79 15.23 -5.42 15.35
N SER A 80 14.97 -5.13 14.07
CA SER A 80 15.61 -4.02 13.35
C SER A 80 15.29 -2.67 13.99
N PRO A 81 16.23 -1.70 14.05
CA PRO A 81 17.62 -1.75 13.54
C PRO A 81 18.64 -2.42 14.47
N ARG A 82 18.30 -2.69 15.74
CA ARG A 82 19.23 -3.21 16.76
C ARG A 82 19.00 -4.71 16.98
N LYS A 83 19.20 -5.51 15.93
CA LYS A 83 18.98 -6.97 16.00
C LYS A 83 19.97 -7.62 16.96
N ILE A 84 19.46 -8.49 17.84
CA ILE A 84 20.25 -9.27 18.78
C ILE A 84 19.78 -10.72 18.70
N ASN A 85 20.71 -11.64 18.42
CA ASN A 85 20.45 -13.08 18.43
C ASN A 85 20.90 -13.65 19.78
N HIS A 86 19.95 -14.08 20.60
CA HIS A 86 20.18 -14.61 21.95
C HIS A 86 20.81 -16.01 21.95
N PHE A 87 20.86 -16.68 20.79
CA PHE A 87 21.47 -18.00 20.61
C PHE A 87 22.90 -17.93 20.08
N ASN A 88 23.43 -16.73 19.78
CA ASN A 88 24.80 -16.57 19.32
C ASN A 88 25.72 -16.05 20.46
N PRO A 89 26.55 -16.91 21.09
CA PRO A 89 27.42 -16.49 22.19
C PRO A 89 28.52 -15.50 21.74
N PHE A 90 28.78 -15.41 20.44
CA PHE A 90 29.79 -14.52 19.85
C PHE A 90 29.22 -13.16 19.42
N HIS A 91 27.93 -12.90 19.65
CA HIS A 91 27.35 -11.58 19.39
C HIS A 91 28.13 -10.51 20.20
N PRO A 92 28.42 -9.31 19.63
CA PRO A 92 29.24 -8.29 20.29
C PRO A 92 28.79 -7.95 21.72
N MET A 93 27.48 -8.01 21.97
CA MET A 93 26.88 -7.80 23.28
C MET A 93 27.24 -8.85 24.35
N PHE A 94 27.56 -10.07 23.95
CA PHE A 94 27.81 -11.20 24.85
C PHE A 94 29.29 -11.55 25.00
N GLN A 95 30.20 -10.78 24.41
CA GLN A 95 31.65 -11.05 24.44
C GLN A 95 32.20 -11.22 25.88
N LYS A 96 31.64 -10.49 26.86
CA LYS A 96 32.03 -10.60 28.28
C LYS A 96 31.23 -11.65 29.08
N HIS A 97 30.34 -12.38 28.40
CA HIS A 97 29.30 -13.22 29.00
C HIS A 97 29.24 -14.62 28.37
N ILE A 98 30.23 -15.00 27.55
CA ILE A 98 30.25 -16.22 26.74
C ILE A 98 29.91 -17.47 27.56
N VAL A 99 30.58 -17.68 28.70
CA VAL A 99 30.34 -18.85 29.57
C VAL A 99 28.88 -18.94 30.02
N GLY A 100 28.31 -17.80 30.43
CA GLY A 100 26.91 -17.71 30.87
C GLY A 100 25.93 -17.98 29.74
N VAL A 101 26.18 -17.44 28.55
CA VAL A 101 25.34 -17.69 27.36
C VAL A 101 25.43 -19.16 26.96
N THR A 102 26.63 -19.72 26.83
CA THR A 102 26.83 -21.13 26.47
C THR A 102 26.14 -22.07 27.45
N SER A 103 26.21 -21.80 28.77
CA SER A 103 25.48 -22.60 29.77
C SER A 103 23.95 -22.59 29.58
N SER A 104 23.39 -21.45 29.12
CA SER A 104 21.96 -21.35 28.83
C SER A 104 21.59 -22.11 27.56
N LEU A 105 22.47 -22.13 26.55
CA LEU A 105 22.25 -22.88 25.31
C LEU A 105 22.32 -24.39 25.54
N ILE A 106 23.24 -24.86 26.40
CA ILE A 106 23.29 -26.27 26.83
C ILE A 106 21.98 -26.64 27.54
N GLY A 107 21.51 -25.80 28.46
CA GLY A 107 20.21 -25.99 29.10
C GLY A 107 19.06 -26.05 28.08
N TYR A 108 19.04 -25.14 27.12
CA TYR A 108 18.04 -25.12 26.05
C TYR A 108 18.05 -26.40 25.19
N GLY A 109 19.24 -26.91 24.84
CA GLY A 109 19.39 -28.18 24.14
C GLY A 109 18.91 -29.38 24.97
N PHE A 110 19.22 -29.39 26.27
CA PHE A 110 18.70 -30.40 27.20
C PHE A 110 17.17 -30.38 27.25
N MET A 111 16.52 -29.21 27.24
CA MET A 111 15.07 -29.12 27.22
C MET A 111 14.46 -29.74 25.95
N PHE A 112 15.04 -29.47 24.78
CA PHE A 112 14.56 -30.10 23.56
C PHE A 112 14.67 -31.63 23.61
N TYR A 113 15.74 -32.14 24.22
CA TYR A 113 15.87 -33.57 24.44
C TYR A 113 14.78 -34.11 25.39
N VAL A 114 14.48 -33.42 26.49
CA VAL A 114 13.37 -33.77 27.40
C VAL A 114 12.02 -33.73 26.68
N MET A 115 11.77 -32.72 25.85
CA MET A 115 10.54 -32.60 25.05
C MET A 115 10.43 -33.73 24.02
N TYR A 116 11.54 -34.10 23.39
CA TYR A 116 11.60 -35.24 22.47
C TYR A 116 11.23 -36.53 23.20
N LEU A 117 11.84 -36.81 24.35
CA LEU A 117 11.49 -37.98 25.17
C LEU A 117 10.02 -37.97 25.59
N TYR A 118 9.50 -36.81 26.01
CA TYR A 118 8.09 -36.64 26.37
C TYR A 118 7.14 -36.89 25.19
N ALA A 119 7.50 -36.42 23.99
CA ALA A 119 6.71 -36.68 22.79
C ALA A 119 6.71 -38.17 22.39
N GLN A 120 7.82 -38.88 22.60
CA GLN A 120 7.89 -40.32 22.36
C GLN A 120 7.05 -41.11 23.38
N SER A 121 7.03 -40.70 24.65
CA SER A 121 6.30 -41.41 25.71
C SER A 121 4.81 -41.11 25.76
N CYS A 122 4.42 -39.86 25.53
CA CYS A 122 3.04 -39.36 25.74
C CYS A 122 2.36 -38.90 24.45
N GLY A 123 3.08 -38.92 23.32
CA GLY A 123 2.60 -38.46 22.02
C GLY A 123 2.81 -36.96 21.77
N TYR A 124 2.94 -36.60 20.49
CA TYR A 124 3.15 -35.20 20.06
C TYR A 124 2.00 -34.27 20.43
N LEU A 125 0.76 -34.77 20.45
CA LEU A 125 -0.40 -33.97 20.83
C LEU A 125 -0.34 -33.57 22.31
N ALA A 126 0.12 -34.47 23.20
CA ALA A 126 0.31 -34.15 24.61
C ALA A 126 1.41 -33.09 24.80
N LEU A 127 2.53 -33.19 24.08
CA LEU A 127 3.58 -32.16 24.11
C LEU A 127 3.03 -30.79 23.67
N ILE A 128 2.22 -30.76 22.61
CA ILE A 128 1.60 -29.53 22.12
C ILE A 128 0.69 -28.94 23.20
N CYS A 129 -0.25 -29.72 23.74
CA CYS A 129 -1.26 -29.24 24.67
C CYS A 129 -0.70 -28.85 26.04
N TYR A 130 0.21 -29.64 26.61
CA TYR A 130 0.68 -29.45 27.98
C TYR A 130 1.96 -28.64 28.11
N HIS A 131 2.69 -28.43 27.01
CA HIS A 131 3.94 -27.68 27.03
C HIS A 131 3.95 -26.51 26.04
N LEU A 132 3.81 -26.78 24.74
CA LEU A 132 3.97 -25.74 23.73
C LEU A 132 2.87 -24.68 23.79
N ILE A 133 1.61 -25.07 24.04
CA ILE A 133 0.51 -24.10 24.21
C ILE A 133 0.73 -23.20 25.44
N PRO A 134 1.00 -23.73 26.66
CA PRO A 134 1.33 -22.89 27.82
C PRO A 134 2.51 -21.95 27.59
N VAL A 135 3.58 -22.45 26.96
CA VAL A 135 4.76 -21.64 26.64
C VAL A 135 4.45 -20.57 25.58
N PHE A 136 3.61 -20.88 24.58
CA PHE A 136 3.11 -19.91 23.62
C PHE A 136 2.29 -18.82 24.31
N ILE A 137 1.37 -19.18 25.22
CA ILE A 137 0.58 -18.24 26.02
C ILE A 137 1.49 -17.33 26.86
N PHE A 138 2.53 -17.89 27.49
CA PHE A 138 3.56 -17.11 28.17
C PHE A 138 4.24 -16.11 27.22
N GLY A 139 4.61 -16.53 26.02
CA GLY A 139 5.18 -15.64 25.00
C GLY A 139 4.21 -14.53 24.56
N CYS A 140 2.92 -14.85 24.38
CA CYS A 140 1.87 -13.87 24.10
C CYS A 140 1.79 -12.81 25.20
N TYR A 141 1.77 -13.29 26.45
CA TYR A 141 1.74 -12.47 27.65
C TYR A 141 2.96 -11.53 27.69
N MET A 142 4.17 -12.06 27.52
CA MET A 142 5.41 -11.27 27.54
C MET A 142 5.37 -10.12 26.53
N VAL A 143 4.92 -10.36 25.29
CA VAL A 143 4.81 -9.32 24.26
C VAL A 143 3.79 -8.24 24.66
N ILE A 144 2.60 -8.64 25.12
CA ILE A 144 1.52 -7.70 25.44
C ILE A 144 1.90 -6.79 26.61
N ILE A 145 2.39 -7.37 27.71
CA ILE A 145 2.64 -6.61 28.95
C ILE A 145 3.86 -5.69 28.82
N THR A 146 4.95 -6.19 28.23
CA THR A 146 6.14 -5.36 28.00
C THR A 146 5.80 -4.20 27.06
N PHE A 147 5.05 -4.45 25.99
CA PHE A 147 4.59 -3.38 25.12
C PHE A 147 3.77 -2.33 25.87
N LEU A 148 2.75 -2.74 26.63
CA LEU A 148 1.83 -1.82 27.32
C LEU A 148 2.44 -1.04 28.49
N HIS A 149 3.51 -1.54 29.10
CA HIS A 149 4.22 -0.80 30.14
C HIS A 149 5.18 0.25 29.58
N HIS A 150 5.62 0.07 28.33
CA HIS A 150 6.60 0.94 27.67
C HIS A 150 6.00 1.84 26.59
N THR A 151 4.74 1.64 26.23
CA THR A 151 4.05 2.40 25.20
C THR A 151 2.71 2.91 25.70
N GLU A 152 2.59 4.23 25.78
CA GLU A 152 1.36 4.95 26.10
C GLU A 152 1.47 6.39 25.56
N ILE A 153 0.33 7.05 25.34
CA ILE A 153 0.28 8.36 24.68
C ILE A 153 1.01 9.46 25.48
N ASP A 154 0.99 9.38 26.81
CA ASP A 154 1.59 10.35 27.74
C ASP A 154 2.97 9.94 28.25
N VAL A 155 3.59 8.94 27.62
CA VAL A 155 4.95 8.51 27.93
C VAL A 155 5.92 9.09 26.91
N PRO A 156 6.77 10.05 27.31
CA PRO A 156 7.73 10.67 26.42
C PRO A 156 8.90 9.72 26.10
N TRP A 157 9.45 9.86 24.90
CA TRP A 157 10.71 9.27 24.47
C TRP A 157 11.73 10.38 24.26
N TYR A 158 12.96 10.18 24.72
CA TYR A 158 14.01 11.21 24.69
C TYR A 158 15.14 10.84 23.74
N SER A 159 15.73 11.85 23.10
CA SER A 159 17.02 11.74 22.41
C SER A 159 18.16 11.53 23.40
N ASN A 160 19.32 11.10 22.92
CA ASN A 160 20.53 11.03 23.76
C ASN A 160 20.86 12.34 24.50
N ASP A 161 20.57 13.49 23.89
CA ASP A 161 20.93 14.81 24.43
C ASP A 161 19.97 15.25 25.55
N GLU A 162 18.72 14.76 25.52
CA GLU A 162 17.66 15.12 26.47
C GLU A 162 17.35 14.00 27.48
N TRP A 163 18.02 12.84 27.35
CA TRP A 163 17.79 11.69 28.20
C TRP A 163 18.72 11.68 29.41
N ASP A 164 18.13 11.58 30.61
CA ASP A 164 18.83 11.15 31.82
C ASP A 164 18.24 9.85 32.37
N TYR A 165 18.98 9.20 33.27
CA TYR A 165 18.61 7.88 33.79
C TYR A 165 17.25 7.89 34.50
N VAL A 166 17.00 8.87 35.39
CA VAL A 166 15.78 8.89 36.21
C VAL A 166 14.57 9.20 35.35
N GLN A 167 14.67 10.22 34.50
CA GLN A 167 13.62 10.61 33.56
C GLN A 167 13.27 9.48 32.58
N GLY A 168 14.29 8.75 32.11
CA GLY A 168 14.12 7.56 31.29
C GLY A 168 13.38 6.43 32.02
N GLN A 169 13.84 6.03 33.21
CA GLN A 169 13.20 4.95 33.98
C GLN A 169 11.75 5.26 34.35
N LEU A 170 11.44 6.52 34.64
CA LEU A 170 10.08 6.95 34.95
C LEU A 170 9.15 6.94 33.74
N SER A 171 9.68 6.84 32.52
CA SER A 171 8.93 6.81 31.25
C SER A 171 8.36 5.41 30.97
N THR A 172 7.67 4.89 31.97
CA THR A 172 6.93 3.63 31.96
C THR A 172 5.60 3.82 32.69
N VAL A 173 4.70 2.86 32.55
CA VAL A 173 3.33 2.95 33.05
C VAL A 173 3.00 1.78 33.96
N ASP A 174 2.42 2.10 35.10
CA ASP A 174 1.84 1.12 36.00
C ASP A 174 0.45 0.68 35.51
N ARG A 175 0.19 -0.63 35.56
CA ARG A 175 -1.11 -1.23 35.24
C ARG A 175 -1.45 -2.34 36.22
N HIS A 176 -2.67 -2.32 36.75
CA HIS A 176 -3.16 -3.40 37.60
C HIS A 176 -3.87 -4.46 36.75
N TYR A 177 -3.49 -5.74 36.90
CA TYR A 177 -4.02 -6.84 36.10
C TYR A 177 -5.18 -7.58 36.76
N GLY A 178 -5.83 -6.96 37.73
CA GLY A 178 -6.94 -7.56 38.49
C GLY A 178 -6.48 -8.81 39.24
N HIS A 179 -7.26 -9.88 39.17
CA HIS A 179 -6.99 -11.13 39.90
C HIS A 179 -5.68 -11.82 39.51
N VAL A 180 -5.12 -11.53 38.33
CA VAL A 180 -3.86 -12.13 37.90
C VAL A 180 -2.63 -11.29 38.28
N HIS A 181 -2.81 -10.12 38.88
CA HIS A 181 -1.70 -9.19 39.20
C HIS A 181 -0.64 -9.82 40.10
N SER A 182 -1.05 -10.52 41.16
CA SER A 182 -0.13 -11.24 42.05
C SER A 182 0.50 -12.48 41.39
N ILE A 183 -0.25 -13.16 40.52
CA ILE A 183 0.21 -14.35 39.78
C ILE A 183 1.38 -14.01 38.87
N ILE A 184 1.37 -12.80 38.30
CA ILE A 184 2.45 -12.30 37.43
C ILE A 184 3.55 -11.57 38.21
N HIS A 185 3.67 -11.83 39.51
CA HIS A 185 4.67 -11.21 40.38
C HIS A 185 4.57 -9.68 40.45
N SER A 186 3.36 -9.14 40.37
CA SER A 186 3.06 -7.70 40.50
C SER A 186 3.86 -6.80 39.54
N ILE A 187 4.36 -7.36 38.43
CA ILE A 187 5.18 -6.66 37.43
C ILE A 187 4.48 -5.46 36.79
N GLY A 188 3.16 -5.35 36.98
CA GLY A 188 2.39 -4.16 36.60
C GLY A 188 2.73 -2.89 37.40
N THR A 189 3.52 -2.97 38.47
CA THR A 189 4.12 -1.82 39.16
C THR A 189 5.47 -1.45 38.53
N HIS A 190 5.40 -1.11 37.25
CA HIS A 190 6.55 -1.11 36.36
C HIS A 190 7.47 0.11 36.53
N GLN A 191 6.96 1.26 36.99
CA GLN A 191 7.80 2.45 37.21
C GLN A 191 8.89 2.20 38.25
N ILE A 192 8.54 1.59 39.37
CA ILE A 192 9.51 1.26 40.43
C ILE A 192 10.38 0.07 40.06
N HIS A 193 9.84 -0.89 39.30
CA HIS A 193 10.64 -1.98 38.75
C HIS A 193 11.79 -1.45 37.88
N HIS A 194 11.54 -0.43 37.05
CA HIS A 194 12.56 0.23 36.23
C HIS A 194 13.53 1.10 37.04
N LEU A 195 13.00 1.93 37.94
CA LEU A 195 13.82 2.84 38.73
C LEU A 195 14.72 2.08 39.72
N PHE A 196 14.23 0.98 40.28
CA PHE A 196 14.92 0.18 41.28
C PHE A 196 14.80 -1.32 41.02
N THR A 197 15.41 -1.80 39.92
CA THR A 197 15.45 -3.23 39.52
C THR A 197 15.96 -4.23 40.58
N LYS A 198 16.55 -3.74 41.68
CA LYS A 198 16.99 -4.54 42.83
C LYS A 198 15.88 -4.85 43.83
N VAL A 199 14.79 -4.09 43.81
CA VAL A 199 13.64 -4.34 44.68
C VAL A 199 13.02 -5.67 44.27
N PRO A 200 12.93 -6.65 45.18
CA PRO A 200 12.33 -7.92 44.85
C PRO A 200 10.83 -7.75 44.57
N HIS A 201 10.30 -8.55 43.66
CA HIS A 201 8.90 -8.45 43.20
C HIS A 201 7.86 -8.48 44.33
N TYR A 202 8.14 -9.20 45.43
CA TYR A 202 7.25 -9.29 46.60
C TYR A 202 7.25 -8.05 47.50
N HIS A 203 8.20 -7.10 47.34
CA HIS A 203 8.17 -5.77 47.96
C HIS A 203 7.87 -4.66 46.95
N LEU A 204 7.57 -5.00 45.70
CA LEU A 204 7.44 -4.02 44.63
C LEU A 204 6.19 -3.13 44.80
N GLU A 205 5.09 -3.71 45.29
CA GLU A 205 3.86 -2.97 45.60
C GLU A 205 4.07 -2.00 46.78
N GLU A 206 4.74 -2.47 47.84
CA GLU A 206 5.08 -1.65 49.00
C GLU A 206 5.98 -0.47 48.60
N ALA A 207 7.04 -0.73 47.84
CA ALA A 207 7.93 0.31 47.34
C ALA A 207 7.20 1.32 46.42
N THR A 208 6.26 0.83 45.60
CA THR A 208 5.41 1.65 44.74
C THR A 208 4.47 2.54 45.55
N GLU A 209 3.94 2.05 46.67
CA GLU A 209 3.10 2.86 47.56
C GLU A 209 3.89 4.03 48.17
N TYR A 210 5.12 3.78 48.65
CA TYR A 210 5.99 4.85 49.16
C TYR A 210 6.33 5.88 48.07
N PHE A 211 6.64 5.43 46.86
CA PHE A 211 6.91 6.32 45.73
C PHE A 211 5.70 7.19 45.38
N ARG A 212 4.50 6.61 45.31
CA ARG A 212 3.27 7.36 45.00
C ARG A 212 2.96 8.42 46.06
N LYS A 213 3.25 8.13 47.34
CA LYS A 213 3.10 9.09 48.44
C LYS A 213 4.11 10.23 48.34
N ALA A 214 5.37 9.91 48.04
CA ALA A 214 6.45 10.90 47.99
C ALA A 214 6.42 11.77 46.70
N PHE A 215 6.05 11.19 45.56
CA PHE A 215 6.15 11.83 44.24
C PHE A 215 4.85 11.68 43.41
N PRO A 216 3.70 12.15 43.90
CA PRO A 216 2.41 11.93 43.24
C PRO A 216 2.35 12.49 41.81
N HIS A 217 3.09 13.55 41.52
CA HIS A 217 3.14 14.19 40.20
C HIS A 217 3.92 13.39 39.15
N LEU A 218 4.70 12.37 39.54
CA LEU A 218 5.46 11.50 38.63
C LEU A 218 4.77 10.15 38.37
N VAL A 219 3.63 9.91 39.03
CA VAL A 219 2.89 8.65 38.95
C VAL A 219 2.17 8.54 37.61
N ARG A 220 2.41 7.44 36.89
CA ARG A 220 1.75 7.11 35.63
C ARG A 220 0.99 5.80 35.79
N LEU A 221 -0.30 5.89 36.14
CA LEU A 221 -1.16 4.74 36.38
C LEU A 221 -2.28 4.68 35.32
N LYS A 222 -2.49 3.51 34.71
CA LYS A 222 -3.61 3.27 33.78
C LYS A 222 -4.51 2.14 34.25
N HIS A 223 -5.83 2.40 34.20
CA HIS A 223 -6.89 1.46 34.60
C HIS A 223 -7.65 0.86 33.41
N GLU A 224 -7.26 1.18 32.18
CA GLU A 224 -7.91 0.65 30.98
C GLU A 224 -7.75 -0.88 30.87
N ARG A 225 -8.72 -1.53 30.21
CA ARG A 225 -8.70 -2.99 29.98
C ARG A 225 -7.54 -3.35 29.05
N ILE A 226 -6.80 -4.41 29.41
CA ILE A 226 -5.54 -4.81 28.74
C ILE A 226 -5.70 -5.03 27.23
N ILE A 227 -6.67 -5.83 26.78
CA ILE A 227 -6.81 -6.17 25.35
C ILE A 227 -7.21 -4.94 24.51
N PRO A 228 -8.24 -4.14 24.88
CA PRO A 228 -8.52 -2.88 24.19
C PRO A 228 -7.33 -1.91 24.17
N SER A 229 -6.63 -1.75 25.30
CA SER A 229 -5.44 -0.89 25.36
C SER A 229 -4.32 -1.41 24.47
N PHE A 230 -4.09 -2.73 24.43
CA PHE A 230 -3.09 -3.33 23.56
C PHE A 230 -3.39 -3.06 22.09
N LEU A 231 -4.63 -3.27 21.65
CA LEU A 231 -5.03 -3.00 20.26
C LEU A 231 -4.94 -1.51 19.91
N LYS A 232 -5.39 -0.63 20.82
CA LYS A 232 -5.29 0.83 20.68
C LYS A 232 -3.83 1.27 20.56
N MET A 233 -2.99 0.87 21.51
CA MET A 233 -1.57 1.26 21.53
C MET A 233 -0.79 0.61 20.39
N PHE A 234 -1.13 -0.61 19.99
CA PHE A 234 -0.52 -1.26 18.83
C PHE A 234 -0.81 -0.49 17.53
N LYS A 235 -2.06 -0.04 17.34
CA LYS A 235 -2.43 0.82 16.21
C LYS A 235 -1.63 2.12 16.22
N ILE A 236 -1.51 2.76 17.38
CA ILE A 236 -0.72 3.99 17.57
C ILE A 236 0.76 3.72 17.28
N PHE A 237 1.31 2.60 17.78
CA PHE A 237 2.69 2.21 17.54
C PHE A 237 2.96 1.96 16.04
N ILE A 238 2.10 1.25 15.31
CA ILE A 238 2.25 1.12 13.85
C ILE A 238 2.25 2.50 13.17
N GLN A 239 1.41 3.42 13.64
CA GLN A 239 1.27 4.75 13.07
C GLN A 239 2.44 5.69 13.40
N GLN A 240 3.08 5.52 14.57
CA GLN A 240 4.05 6.47 15.12
C GLN A 240 5.47 5.90 15.27
N ARG A 241 5.66 4.59 15.09
CA ARG A 241 6.97 3.93 15.18
C ARG A 241 7.96 4.48 14.15
N THR A 242 7.48 4.94 13.01
CA THR A 242 8.30 5.66 12.03
C THR A 242 7.82 7.10 11.99
N VAL A 243 8.66 8.04 12.42
CA VAL A 243 8.38 9.47 12.23
C VAL A 243 8.64 9.79 10.75
N GLY A 244 7.59 9.65 9.94
CA GLY A 244 7.60 9.83 8.49
C GLY A 244 6.26 10.33 7.96
N ASN A 245 6.31 11.38 7.16
CA ASN A 245 5.17 12.16 6.68
C ASN A 245 4.25 11.41 5.70
N ASP A 246 2.97 11.73 5.84
CA ASP A 246 1.93 11.85 4.80
C ASP A 246 1.11 10.60 4.40
N VAL A 247 -0.13 10.55 4.92
CA VAL A 247 -1.25 9.83 4.29
C VAL A 247 -1.91 10.82 3.33
N ARG A 248 -1.87 10.55 2.03
CA ARG A 248 -2.46 11.43 1.01
C ARG A 248 -3.96 11.63 1.24
N GLY A 249 -4.36 12.88 1.52
CA GLY A 249 -5.74 13.27 1.81
C GLY A 249 -6.73 13.00 0.66
N ASP A 250 -6.28 12.95 -0.59
CA ASP A 250 -7.10 12.66 -1.78
C ASP A 250 -7.92 11.37 -1.67
N ARG A 251 -7.29 10.31 -1.15
CA ARG A 251 -7.92 8.99 -1.03
C ARG A 251 -8.92 8.96 0.13
N MET A 252 -8.63 9.68 1.22
CA MET A 252 -9.55 9.83 2.35
C MET A 252 -10.81 10.58 1.93
N TRP A 253 -10.63 11.69 1.18
CA TRP A 253 -11.74 12.48 0.67
C TRP A 253 -12.63 11.69 -0.29
N SER A 254 -12.03 10.97 -1.24
CA SER A 254 -12.77 10.16 -2.22
C SER A 254 -13.67 9.11 -1.55
N PHE A 255 -13.16 8.46 -0.50
CA PHE A 255 -13.94 7.50 0.30
C PHE A 255 -15.06 8.19 1.10
N ALA A 256 -14.75 9.32 1.75
CA ALA A 256 -15.72 10.05 2.56
C ALA A 256 -16.90 10.59 1.72
N VAL A 257 -16.63 11.10 0.51
CA VAL A 257 -17.66 11.61 -0.42
C VAL A 257 -18.71 10.56 -0.76
N ALA A 258 -18.30 9.30 -0.99
CA ALA A 258 -19.25 8.21 -1.23
C ALA A 258 -20.20 8.03 -0.04
N ILE A 259 -19.67 8.04 1.18
CA ILE A 259 -20.47 7.91 2.40
C ILE A 259 -21.37 9.14 2.64
N TYR A 260 -20.92 10.35 2.28
CA TYR A 260 -21.77 11.55 2.35
C TYR A 260 -22.96 11.47 1.40
N PHE A 261 -22.77 11.01 0.16
CA PHE A 261 -23.89 10.80 -0.78
C PHE A 261 -24.90 9.76 -0.27
N ILE A 262 -24.43 8.68 0.36
CA ILE A 262 -25.32 7.68 1.01
C ILE A 262 -26.12 8.32 2.14
N THR A 263 -25.49 9.17 2.94
CA THR A 263 -26.15 9.85 4.06
C THR A 263 -27.21 10.85 3.58
N LEU A 264 -26.90 11.60 2.52
CA LEU A 264 -27.80 12.59 1.95
C LEU A 264 -29.01 11.97 1.23
N ASN A 265 -28.93 10.71 0.78
CA ASN A 265 -30.02 10.00 0.08
C ASN A 265 -30.60 8.82 0.88
N ASP A 266 -30.54 8.86 2.21
CA ASP A 266 -31.15 7.86 3.11
C ASP A 266 -30.78 6.41 2.78
N GLY A 267 -29.52 6.17 2.46
CA GLY A 267 -29.01 4.84 2.13
C GLY A 267 -29.04 4.48 0.65
N ASN A 268 -29.62 5.31 -0.22
CA ASN A 268 -29.68 5.05 -1.65
C ASN A 268 -28.31 5.30 -2.33
N LEU A 269 -27.85 4.30 -3.08
CA LEU A 269 -26.55 4.29 -3.77
C LEU A 269 -26.57 5.00 -5.14
N GLN A 270 -27.74 5.39 -5.65
CA GLN A 270 -27.90 5.98 -6.99
C GLN A 270 -26.97 7.18 -7.22
N MET A 271 -26.88 8.12 -6.26
CA MET A 271 -26.03 9.30 -6.41
C MET A 271 -24.53 8.98 -6.31
N VAL A 272 -24.15 7.93 -5.58
CA VAL A 272 -22.76 7.45 -5.55
C VAL A 272 -22.37 6.89 -6.92
N ALA A 273 -23.26 6.08 -7.51
CA ALA A 273 -23.06 5.51 -8.85
C ALA A 273 -23.02 6.61 -9.92
N LEU A 274 -23.93 7.60 -9.86
CA LEU A 274 -23.95 8.73 -10.77
C LEU A 274 -22.68 9.58 -10.67
N ASN A 275 -22.19 9.84 -9.45
CA ASN A 275 -20.94 10.55 -9.22
C ASN A 275 -19.75 9.84 -9.89
N GLY A 276 -19.62 8.51 -9.70
CA GLY A 276 -18.58 7.73 -10.36
C GLY A 276 -18.67 7.76 -11.88
N LEU A 277 -19.89 7.61 -12.43
CA LEU A 277 -20.13 7.65 -13.87
C LEU A 277 -19.74 8.99 -14.49
N VAL A 278 -20.18 10.11 -13.90
CA VAL A 278 -19.90 11.45 -14.41
C VAL A 278 -18.41 11.77 -14.35
N ILE A 279 -17.72 11.38 -13.26
CA ILE A 279 -16.27 11.53 -13.15
C ILE A 279 -15.56 10.74 -14.27
N ASN A 280 -15.94 9.48 -14.50
CA ASN A 280 -15.31 8.67 -15.54
C ASN A 280 -15.52 9.24 -16.94
N ILE A 281 -16.75 9.68 -17.27
CA ILE A 281 -17.04 10.36 -18.56
C ILE A 281 -16.20 11.63 -18.69
N ALA A 282 -16.11 12.45 -17.63
CA ALA A 282 -15.30 13.66 -17.65
C ALA A 282 -13.81 13.35 -17.86
N VAL A 283 -13.26 12.32 -17.23
CA VAL A 283 -11.86 11.93 -17.44
C VAL A 283 -11.62 11.45 -18.87
N ILE A 284 -12.52 10.66 -19.45
CA ILE A 284 -12.45 10.22 -20.85
C ILE A 284 -12.42 11.41 -21.82
N LEU A 285 -13.22 12.44 -21.55
CA LEU A 285 -13.33 13.61 -22.43
C LEU A 285 -12.17 14.60 -22.25
N PHE A 286 -11.73 14.83 -21.01
CA PHE A 286 -10.86 15.96 -20.66
C PHE A 286 -9.42 15.61 -20.27
N ALA A 287 -9.09 14.34 -19.98
CA ALA A 287 -7.72 14.01 -19.53
C ALA A 287 -6.65 14.32 -20.59
N SER A 288 -6.94 14.11 -21.88
CA SER A 288 -6.03 14.47 -22.98
C SER A 288 -5.80 15.99 -23.05
N ILE A 289 -6.85 16.80 -22.88
CA ILE A 289 -6.77 18.28 -22.85
C ILE A 289 -5.93 18.75 -21.67
N ILE A 290 -6.10 18.13 -20.50
CA ILE A 290 -5.31 18.43 -19.31
C ILE A 290 -3.84 18.09 -19.54
N GLY A 291 -3.57 16.96 -20.20
CA GLY A 291 -2.23 16.58 -20.63
C GLY A 291 -1.56 17.64 -21.50
N ASP A 292 -2.25 18.11 -22.54
CA ASP A 292 -1.78 19.19 -23.42
C ASP A 292 -1.56 20.52 -22.66
N TRP A 293 -2.43 20.82 -21.69
CA TRP A 293 -2.27 21.97 -20.81
C TRP A 293 -1.02 21.85 -19.92
N VAL A 294 -0.74 20.65 -19.38
CA VAL A 294 0.49 20.38 -18.61
C VAL A 294 1.73 20.58 -19.48
N ASP A 295 1.71 20.11 -20.73
CA ASP A 295 2.83 20.27 -21.67
C ASP A 295 3.10 21.75 -21.99
N LYS A 296 2.05 22.57 -22.11
CA LYS A 296 2.17 24.01 -22.44
C LYS A 296 2.39 24.92 -21.24
N THR A 297 2.32 24.39 -20.03
CA THR A 297 2.45 25.18 -18.79
C THR A 297 3.85 24.98 -18.18
N PRO A 298 4.50 26.04 -17.65
CA PRO A 298 5.73 25.88 -16.88
C PRO A 298 5.58 24.86 -15.76
N ARG A 299 6.59 24.01 -15.54
CA ARG A 299 6.55 22.86 -14.62
C ARG A 299 6.00 23.19 -13.23
N ILE A 300 6.59 24.16 -12.54
CA ILE A 300 6.13 24.59 -11.21
C ILE A 300 4.76 25.29 -11.25
N GLY A 301 4.46 26.00 -12.33
CA GLY A 301 3.17 26.66 -12.54
C GLY A 301 2.02 25.66 -12.72
N ALA A 302 2.27 24.56 -13.43
CA ALA A 302 1.30 23.49 -13.66
C ALA A 302 0.92 22.80 -12.34
N VAL A 303 1.92 22.38 -11.56
CA VAL A 303 1.70 21.72 -10.25
C VAL A 303 0.97 22.66 -9.28
N ARG A 304 1.41 23.92 -9.14
CA ARG A 304 0.76 24.88 -8.24
C ARG A 304 -0.71 25.10 -8.60
N LYS A 305 -1.01 25.39 -9.88
CA LYS A 305 -2.39 25.63 -10.32
C LYS A 305 -3.27 24.39 -10.12
N ALA A 306 -2.76 23.20 -10.43
CA ALA A 306 -3.47 21.94 -10.22
C ALA A 306 -3.80 21.74 -8.72
N LEU A 307 -2.81 21.88 -7.84
CA LEU A 307 -3.01 21.70 -6.40
C LEU A 307 -3.99 22.71 -5.80
N TYR A 308 -3.93 23.99 -6.21
CA TYR A 308 -4.89 25.00 -5.77
C TYR A 308 -6.32 24.69 -6.23
N VAL A 309 -6.52 24.36 -7.50
CA VAL A 309 -7.85 24.02 -8.04
C VAL A 309 -8.42 22.79 -7.34
N GLN A 310 -7.59 21.77 -7.12
CA GLN A 310 -7.98 20.55 -6.42
C GLN A 310 -8.44 20.84 -4.99
N ASN A 311 -7.61 21.50 -4.19
CA ASN A 311 -7.91 21.75 -2.77
C ASN A 311 -9.04 22.75 -2.58
N LEU A 312 -9.15 23.77 -3.46
CA LEU A 312 -10.30 24.68 -3.45
C LEU A 312 -11.60 23.92 -3.74
N SER A 313 -11.59 23.02 -4.71
CA SER A 313 -12.77 22.20 -5.04
C SER A 313 -13.17 21.32 -3.85
N VAL A 314 -12.20 20.66 -3.19
CA VAL A 314 -12.44 19.84 -1.99
C VAL A 314 -13.00 20.68 -0.83
N ALA A 315 -12.42 21.86 -0.56
CA ALA A 315 -12.89 22.74 0.51
C ALA A 315 -14.32 23.26 0.26
N LEU A 316 -14.62 23.65 -0.98
CA LEU A 316 -15.98 24.06 -1.37
C LEU A 316 -16.97 22.90 -1.22
N MET A 317 -16.60 21.70 -1.67
CA MET A 317 -17.44 20.52 -1.48
C MET A 317 -17.69 20.24 0.01
N ALA A 318 -16.69 20.35 0.87
CA ALA A 318 -16.84 20.14 2.30
C ALA A 318 -17.81 21.15 2.94
N GLY A 319 -17.70 22.43 2.58
CA GLY A 319 -18.64 23.46 3.03
C GLY A 319 -20.08 23.16 2.60
N ILE A 320 -20.28 22.75 1.34
CA ILE A 320 -21.60 22.38 0.81
C ILE A 320 -22.15 21.12 1.48
N VAL A 321 -21.31 20.10 1.71
CA VAL A 321 -21.70 18.87 2.43
C VAL A 321 -22.11 19.19 3.86
N VAL A 322 -21.36 20.03 4.58
CA VAL A 322 -21.69 20.45 5.95
C VAL A 322 -23.03 21.17 5.97
N PHE A 323 -23.24 22.13 5.06
CA PHE A 323 -24.52 22.82 4.93
C PHE A 323 -25.67 21.84 4.64
N ALA A 324 -25.49 20.92 3.69
CA ALA A 324 -26.50 19.94 3.33
C ALA A 324 -26.85 18.99 4.49
N LEU A 325 -25.85 18.56 5.27
CA LEU A 325 -26.03 17.66 6.41
C LEU A 325 -26.71 18.36 7.60
N LEU A 326 -26.41 19.64 7.85
CA LEU A 326 -27.02 20.39 8.96
C LEU A 326 -28.49 20.77 8.69
N TYR A 327 -28.83 21.05 7.43
CA TYR A 327 -30.16 21.57 7.06
C TYR A 327 -31.04 20.58 6.29
N LYS A 328 -30.64 19.29 6.19
CA LYS A 328 -31.31 18.27 5.36
C LYS A 328 -32.84 18.26 5.49
N SER A 329 -33.35 18.18 6.72
CA SER A 329 -34.80 18.12 7.00
C SER A 329 -35.54 19.37 6.52
N HIS A 330 -34.97 20.55 6.71
CA HIS A 330 -35.54 21.81 6.22
C HIS A 330 -35.53 21.87 4.68
N LEU A 331 -34.47 21.40 4.03
CA LEU A 331 -34.35 21.41 2.57
C LEU A 331 -35.37 20.48 1.90
N GLU A 332 -35.66 19.33 2.50
CA GLU A 332 -36.66 18.38 1.98
C GLU A 332 -38.08 18.93 2.11
N ILE A 333 -38.41 19.57 3.23
CA ILE A 333 -39.76 20.09 3.50
C ILE A 333 -40.04 21.35 2.68
N VAL A 334 -39.13 22.32 2.68
CA VAL A 334 -39.37 23.65 2.07
C VAL A 334 -39.31 23.58 0.54
N TRP A 335 -38.37 22.81 -0.01
CA TRP A 335 -38.11 22.76 -1.45
C TRP A 335 -38.55 21.47 -2.13
N LYS A 336 -39.33 20.62 -1.43
CA LYS A 336 -39.80 19.31 -1.92
C LYS A 336 -38.65 18.46 -2.51
N GLY A 337 -37.45 18.56 -1.94
CA GLY A 337 -36.25 17.83 -2.37
C GLY A 337 -35.50 18.38 -3.60
N TYR A 338 -36.05 19.33 -4.38
CA TYR A 338 -35.36 19.83 -5.59
C TYR A 338 -34.05 20.57 -5.29
N PHE A 339 -34.00 21.31 -4.18
CA PHE A 339 -32.79 22.03 -3.79
C PHE A 339 -31.68 21.08 -3.29
N LEU A 340 -32.05 19.98 -2.63
CA LEU A 340 -31.11 18.93 -2.24
C LEU A 340 -30.52 18.24 -3.48
N LEU A 341 -31.33 17.98 -4.50
CA LEU A 341 -30.86 17.47 -5.79
C LEU A 341 -29.87 18.44 -6.47
N PHE A 342 -30.17 19.74 -6.47
CA PHE A 342 -29.26 20.76 -7.00
C PHE A 342 -27.90 20.75 -6.27
N ILE A 343 -27.91 20.67 -4.93
CA ILE A 343 -26.70 20.54 -4.12
C ILE A 343 -25.90 19.30 -4.53
N GLN A 344 -26.56 18.16 -4.72
CA GLN A 344 -25.89 16.92 -5.10
C GLN A 344 -25.25 17.02 -6.49
N VAL A 345 -25.92 17.64 -7.46
CA VAL A 345 -25.35 17.92 -8.79
C VAL A 345 -24.14 18.85 -8.69
N LEU A 346 -24.20 19.88 -7.85
CA LEU A 346 -23.08 20.78 -7.60
C LEU A 346 -21.88 20.05 -6.97
N LEU A 347 -22.13 19.12 -6.05
CA LEU A 347 -21.08 18.27 -5.46
C LEU A 347 -20.40 17.38 -6.50
N ILE A 348 -21.18 16.78 -7.41
CA ILE A 348 -20.63 15.98 -8.54
C ILE A 348 -19.75 16.87 -9.42
N PHE A 349 -20.22 18.06 -9.77
CA PHE A 349 -19.47 19.00 -10.60
C PHE A 349 -18.13 19.39 -9.97
N LEU A 350 -18.11 19.76 -8.69
CA LEU A 350 -16.86 20.05 -7.97
C LEU A 350 -15.94 18.81 -7.86
N GLY A 351 -16.51 17.61 -7.71
CA GLY A 351 -15.78 16.35 -7.71
C GLY A 351 -15.03 16.10 -9.03
N VAL A 352 -15.65 16.46 -10.16
CA VAL A 352 -15.00 16.42 -11.48
C VAL A 352 -13.78 17.35 -11.52
N PHE A 353 -13.91 18.61 -11.09
CA PHE A 353 -12.76 19.53 -11.07
C PHE A 353 -11.64 19.04 -10.16
N ALA A 354 -11.97 18.55 -8.97
CA ALA A 354 -10.98 17.99 -8.04
C ALA A 354 -10.21 16.82 -8.68
N THR A 355 -10.92 15.91 -9.35
CA THR A 355 -10.31 14.73 -9.98
C THR A 355 -9.45 15.11 -11.18
N LEU A 356 -9.94 15.98 -12.06
CA LEU A 356 -9.20 16.47 -13.22
C LEU A 356 -7.92 17.21 -12.80
N ALA A 357 -7.99 18.02 -11.74
CA ALA A 357 -6.82 18.69 -11.18
C ALA A 357 -5.82 17.71 -10.54
N SER A 358 -6.29 16.67 -9.84
CA SER A 358 -5.44 15.59 -9.32
C SER A 358 -4.71 14.85 -10.45
N ILE A 359 -5.39 14.57 -11.56
CA ILE A 359 -4.76 13.97 -12.75
C ILE A 359 -3.69 14.91 -13.33
N ALA A 360 -3.97 16.21 -13.42
CA ALA A 360 -3.02 17.20 -13.91
C ALA A 360 -1.72 17.21 -13.09
N SER A 361 -1.84 17.22 -11.76
CA SER A 361 -0.69 17.15 -10.85
C SER A 361 0.10 15.85 -11.01
N LYS A 362 -0.60 14.70 -11.07
CA LYS A 362 0.01 13.39 -11.28
C LYS A 362 0.75 13.30 -12.61
N VAL A 363 0.17 13.78 -13.71
CA VAL A 363 0.82 13.78 -15.02
C VAL A 363 2.05 14.71 -15.01
N ALA A 364 1.94 15.91 -14.45
CA ALA A 364 3.06 16.85 -14.36
C ALA A 364 4.24 16.26 -13.59
N ILE A 365 4.00 15.57 -12.47
CA ILE A 365 5.09 15.02 -11.66
C ILE A 365 5.60 13.70 -12.24
N SER A 366 4.70 12.73 -12.43
CA SER A 366 5.08 11.36 -12.78
C SER A 366 5.57 11.23 -14.23
N LYS A 367 5.02 12.01 -15.16
CA LYS A 367 5.38 11.91 -16.57
C LYS A 367 6.38 12.99 -16.98
N ASP A 368 6.34 14.20 -16.42
CA ASP A 368 7.31 15.26 -16.78
C ASP A 368 8.49 15.34 -15.80
N TRP A 369 8.28 15.72 -14.53
CA TRP A 369 9.38 16.04 -13.60
C TRP A 369 10.33 14.86 -13.34
N ILE A 370 9.78 13.69 -13.00
CA ILE A 370 10.60 12.52 -12.66
C ILE A 370 11.45 12.08 -13.84
N VAL A 371 10.91 12.19 -15.06
CA VAL A 371 11.62 11.83 -16.28
C VAL A 371 12.67 12.89 -16.61
N ALA A 372 12.39 14.17 -16.37
CA ALA A 372 13.40 15.21 -16.54
C ALA A 372 14.60 14.99 -15.59
N ILE A 373 14.36 14.60 -14.34
CA ILE A 373 15.42 14.40 -13.33
C ILE A 373 16.17 13.07 -13.53
N TYR A 374 15.45 11.97 -13.77
CA TYR A 374 16.03 10.62 -13.76
C TYR A 374 15.99 9.91 -15.11
N GLY A 375 15.49 10.52 -16.18
CA GLY A 375 15.30 9.90 -17.49
C GLY A 375 16.60 9.37 -18.13
N HIS A 376 17.76 9.88 -17.71
CA HIS A 376 19.07 9.38 -18.14
C HIS A 376 19.47 8.04 -17.50
N ASN A 377 18.82 7.64 -16.40
CA ASN A 377 19.15 6.42 -15.66
C ASN A 377 17.90 5.55 -15.47
N GLN A 378 17.73 4.57 -16.35
CA GLN A 378 16.61 3.63 -16.38
C GLN A 378 16.36 2.96 -15.01
N GLN A 379 17.42 2.64 -14.26
CA GLN A 379 17.29 1.99 -12.96
C GLN A 379 16.81 2.96 -11.86
N LYS A 380 17.31 4.19 -11.83
CA LYS A 380 16.83 5.22 -10.88
C LYS A 380 15.39 5.62 -11.17
N LEU A 381 15.03 5.71 -12.45
CA LEU A 381 13.65 5.94 -12.88
C LEU A 381 12.72 4.80 -12.41
N ALA A 382 13.13 3.55 -12.61
CA ALA A 382 12.39 2.37 -12.14
C ALA A 382 12.21 2.35 -10.63
N LEU A 383 13.27 2.63 -9.86
CA LEU A 383 13.20 2.71 -8.40
C LEU A 383 12.24 3.81 -7.92
N THR A 384 12.26 4.96 -8.58
CA THR A 384 11.40 6.10 -8.24
C THR A 384 9.93 5.79 -8.56
N ASN A 385 9.64 5.26 -9.75
CA ASN A 385 8.29 4.84 -10.13
C ASN A 385 7.73 3.77 -9.17
N ALA A 386 8.55 2.76 -8.84
CA ALA A 386 8.18 1.73 -7.89
C ALA A 386 7.90 2.31 -6.48
N ALA A 387 8.72 3.25 -6.02
CA ALA A 387 8.51 3.91 -4.73
C ALA A 387 7.20 4.70 -4.69
N MET A 388 6.91 5.49 -5.73
CA MET A 388 5.63 6.20 -5.82
C MET A 388 4.45 5.24 -5.85
N ARG A 389 4.55 4.14 -6.61
CA ARG A 389 3.48 3.15 -6.69
C ARG A 389 3.24 2.44 -5.36
N ARG A 390 4.28 2.16 -4.58
CA ARG A 390 4.14 1.63 -3.21
C ARG A 390 3.35 2.57 -2.31
N ILE A 391 3.66 3.87 -2.37
CA ILE A 391 2.95 4.88 -1.59
C ILE A 391 1.47 4.93 -2.01
N ASP A 392 1.19 4.91 -3.31
CA ASP A 392 -0.19 4.88 -3.83
C ASP A 392 -0.96 3.64 -3.36
N LEU A 393 -0.33 2.47 -3.39
CA LEU A 393 -0.94 1.22 -2.93
C LEU A 393 -1.21 1.21 -1.43
N LEU A 394 -0.24 1.64 -0.63
CA LEU A 394 -0.36 1.68 0.81
C LEU A 394 -1.46 2.68 1.24
N THR A 395 -1.47 3.85 0.63
CA THR A 395 -2.51 4.87 0.90
C THR A 395 -3.90 4.42 0.43
N ASN A 396 -4.01 3.64 -0.65
CA ASN A 396 -5.28 3.09 -1.10
C ASN A 396 -5.93 2.14 -0.07
N VAL A 397 -5.12 1.46 0.74
CA VAL A 397 -5.59 0.58 1.83
C VAL A 397 -5.83 1.36 3.13
N LEU A 398 -4.90 2.24 3.50
CA LEU A 398 -4.96 2.96 4.77
C LEU A 398 -5.99 4.09 4.78
N ALA A 399 -6.18 4.80 3.67
CA ALA A 399 -7.04 5.98 3.64
C ALA A 399 -8.53 5.66 3.93
N PRO A 400 -9.15 4.61 3.35
CA PRO A 400 -10.50 4.19 3.74
C PRO A 400 -10.62 3.82 5.22
N LEU A 401 -9.60 3.17 5.79
CA LEU A 401 -9.58 2.79 7.21
C LEU A 401 -9.54 4.02 8.14
N VAL A 402 -8.71 5.01 7.79
CA VAL A 402 -8.61 6.26 8.55
C VAL A 402 -9.90 7.08 8.42
N ALA A 403 -10.40 7.27 7.20
CA ALA A 403 -11.63 8.02 6.95
C ALA A 403 -12.84 7.34 7.61
N GLY A 404 -12.99 6.02 7.46
CA GLY A 404 -14.04 5.25 8.14
C GLY A 404 -13.94 5.31 9.66
N GLY A 405 -12.72 5.26 10.22
CA GLY A 405 -12.48 5.47 11.64
C GLY A 405 -12.94 6.84 12.12
N ILE A 406 -12.56 7.92 11.43
CA ILE A 406 -13.01 9.29 11.73
C ILE A 406 -14.55 9.35 11.76
N MET A 407 -15.19 8.81 10.73
CA MET A 407 -16.65 8.85 10.57
C MET A 407 -17.40 7.95 11.56
N ALA A 408 -16.73 7.01 12.23
CA ALA A 408 -17.30 6.14 13.25
C ALA A 408 -17.34 6.81 14.64
N PHE A 409 -16.39 7.70 14.93
CA PHE A 409 -16.25 8.34 16.25
C PHE A 409 -16.68 9.82 16.27
N ILE A 410 -16.82 10.46 15.11
CA ILE A 410 -17.17 11.87 14.95
C ILE A 410 -18.43 12.00 14.09
N SER A 411 -19.23 13.04 14.32
CA SER A 411 -20.43 13.31 13.51
C SER A 411 -20.09 13.50 12.02
N ARG A 412 -21.02 13.14 11.13
CA ARG A 412 -20.79 13.16 9.67
C ARG A 412 -20.38 14.55 9.16
N TRP A 413 -20.99 15.62 9.67
CA TRP A 413 -20.61 17.00 9.29
C TRP A 413 -19.22 17.38 9.82
N ALA A 414 -18.86 17.00 11.06
CA ALA A 414 -17.55 17.31 11.62
C ALA A 414 -16.44 16.49 10.96
N SER A 415 -16.75 15.26 10.52
CA SER A 415 -15.84 14.45 9.72
C SER A 415 -15.49 15.12 8.38
N ALA A 416 -16.44 15.80 7.73
CA ALA A 416 -16.22 16.50 6.47
C ALA A 416 -15.27 17.69 6.66
N LEU A 417 -15.45 18.47 7.73
CA LEU A 417 -14.55 19.57 8.08
C LEU A 417 -13.14 19.07 8.39
N LEU A 418 -13.02 17.98 9.15
CA LEU A 418 -11.73 17.43 9.55
C LEU A 418 -10.95 16.89 8.35
N ILE A 419 -11.58 16.10 7.48
CA ILE A 419 -10.92 15.55 6.29
C ILE A 419 -10.59 16.66 5.28
N SER A 420 -11.44 17.68 5.15
CA SER A 420 -11.14 18.85 4.33
C SER A 420 -9.97 19.65 4.88
N SER A 421 -9.91 19.85 6.21
CA SER A 421 -8.81 20.56 6.86
C SER A 421 -7.48 19.81 6.68
N TRP A 422 -7.52 18.47 6.74
CA TRP A 422 -6.37 17.62 6.42
C TRP A 422 -5.86 17.90 5.01
N ASN A 423 -6.73 17.92 4.00
CA ASN A 423 -6.34 18.23 2.60
C ASN A 423 -5.73 19.63 2.47
N VAL A 424 -6.34 20.64 3.11
CA VAL A 424 -5.83 22.01 3.10
C VAL A 424 -4.45 22.11 3.76
N ILE A 425 -4.21 21.38 4.85
CA ILE A 425 -2.88 21.32 5.49
C ILE A 425 -1.88 20.61 4.55
N SER A 426 -2.28 19.48 3.96
CA SER A 426 -1.45 18.75 2.97
C SER A 426 -1.08 19.64 1.78
N LEU A 427 -1.97 20.51 1.30
CA LEU A 427 -1.65 21.48 0.23
C LEU A 427 -0.41 22.32 0.55
N PHE A 428 -0.34 22.90 1.76
CA PHE A 428 0.78 23.77 2.14
C PHE A 428 2.09 22.97 2.22
N ILE A 429 2.01 21.75 2.76
CA ILE A 429 3.16 20.84 2.84
C ILE A 429 3.63 20.44 1.44
N GLU A 430 2.71 20.02 0.56
CA GLU A 430 3.02 19.65 -0.82
C GLU A 430 3.62 20.81 -1.60
N LEU A 431 3.06 22.02 -1.49
CA LEU A 431 3.59 23.21 -2.16
C LEU A 431 5.02 23.53 -1.70
N TYR A 432 5.29 23.41 -0.41
CA TYR A 432 6.63 23.60 0.14
C TYR A 432 7.61 22.54 -0.41
N LEU A 433 7.24 21.26 -0.34
CA LEU A 433 8.08 20.15 -0.81
C LEU A 433 8.35 20.23 -2.32
N TYR A 434 7.31 20.46 -3.14
CA TYR A 434 7.50 20.61 -4.59
C TYR A 434 8.34 21.82 -4.95
N THR A 435 8.19 22.94 -4.21
CA THR A 435 9.05 24.11 -4.44
C THR A 435 10.50 23.81 -4.04
N LYS A 436 10.73 23.07 -2.96
CA LYS A 436 12.08 22.66 -2.54
C LYS A 436 12.73 21.75 -3.60
N VAL A 437 12.03 20.71 -4.05
CA VAL A 437 12.50 19.82 -5.13
C VAL A 437 12.77 20.60 -6.42
N TYR A 438 11.87 21.52 -6.78
CA TYR A 438 12.05 22.34 -7.98
C TYR A 438 13.32 23.18 -7.92
N LYS A 439 13.59 23.84 -6.78
CA LYS A 439 14.81 24.63 -6.57
C LYS A 439 16.07 23.75 -6.61
N SER A 440 16.03 22.57 -6.00
CA SER A 440 17.18 21.64 -6.01
C SER A 440 17.53 21.10 -7.40
N ALA A 441 16.55 21.03 -8.32
CA ALA A 441 16.74 20.56 -9.69
C ALA A 441 16.43 21.67 -10.72
N GLU A 442 16.62 22.95 -10.34
CA GLU A 442 16.16 24.10 -11.12
C GLU A 442 16.79 24.10 -12.51
N SER A 443 18.10 23.85 -12.60
CA SER A 443 18.86 23.82 -13.86
C SER A 443 18.30 22.83 -14.90
N ILE A 444 17.62 21.77 -14.47
CA ILE A 444 17.00 20.76 -15.34
C ILE A 444 15.52 21.10 -15.58
N LEU A 445 14.83 21.52 -14.52
CA LEU A 445 13.39 21.74 -14.54
C LEU A 445 12.98 23.07 -15.21
N SER A 446 13.85 24.07 -15.24
CA SER A 446 13.62 25.36 -15.90
C SER A 446 13.68 25.28 -17.43
N ASN A 447 14.40 24.31 -18.00
CA ASN A 447 14.70 24.21 -19.43
C ASN A 447 13.53 23.74 -20.31
N LYS A 448 12.30 23.77 -19.78
CA LYS A 448 11.12 23.38 -20.56
C LYS A 448 10.85 24.43 -21.64
N ILE A 449 11.04 24.06 -22.90
CA ILE A 449 10.73 24.92 -24.05
C ILE A 449 9.21 25.06 -24.15
N ILE A 450 8.71 26.29 -24.05
CA ILE A 450 7.29 26.59 -24.17
C ILE A 450 7.10 27.41 -25.45
N GLU A 451 6.42 26.84 -26.44
CA GLU A 451 6.01 27.59 -27.62
C GLU A 451 5.05 28.72 -27.19
N LYS A 452 5.44 29.98 -27.44
CA LYS A 452 4.66 31.19 -27.09
C LYS A 452 3.36 31.38 -27.90
N LYS A 453 2.85 30.37 -28.62
CA LYS A 453 1.61 30.52 -29.41
C LYS A 453 0.41 30.74 -28.49
N SER A 454 -0.33 31.82 -28.75
CA SER A 454 -1.24 32.50 -27.82
C SER A 454 -2.23 31.59 -27.07
N ILE A 455 -2.25 31.75 -25.75
CA ILE A 455 -3.15 31.10 -24.79
C ILE A 455 -4.54 31.76 -24.85
N ARG A 456 -5.23 31.64 -25.99
CA ARG A 456 -6.66 32.00 -26.10
C ARG A 456 -7.40 30.87 -26.81
N MET A 457 -7.70 29.82 -26.06
CA MET A 457 -8.43 28.65 -26.57
C MET A 457 -9.93 28.92 -26.58
N LYS A 458 -10.59 28.66 -27.72
CA LYS A 458 -12.05 28.63 -27.83
C LYS A 458 -12.55 27.24 -27.36
N PRO A 459 -13.77 27.13 -26.80
CA PRO A 459 -14.30 25.83 -26.32
C PRO A 459 -14.40 24.77 -27.43
N PHE A 460 -14.72 25.17 -28.68
CA PHE A 460 -14.79 24.25 -29.82
C PHE A 460 -13.42 23.64 -30.22
N THR A 461 -12.30 24.27 -29.82
CA THR A 461 -10.94 23.76 -30.07
C THR A 461 -10.52 22.66 -29.08
N GLN A 462 -11.29 22.44 -28.02
CA GLN A 462 -10.97 21.47 -26.97
C GLN A 462 -11.27 20.04 -27.40
N LEU A 463 -12.43 19.78 -28.03
CA LEU A 463 -12.76 18.44 -28.55
C LEU A 463 -11.79 18.00 -29.66
N ILE A 464 -11.34 18.95 -30.48
CA ILE A 464 -10.30 18.77 -31.49
C ILE A 464 -8.97 18.34 -30.83
N THR A 465 -8.68 18.83 -29.62
CA THR A 465 -7.46 18.49 -28.88
C THR A 465 -7.52 17.06 -28.34
N SER A 466 -8.68 16.59 -27.86
CA SER A 466 -8.85 15.17 -27.48
C SER A 466 -8.65 14.25 -28.69
N VAL A 467 -9.22 14.59 -29.85
CA VAL A 467 -9.01 13.85 -31.10
C VAL A 467 -7.54 13.90 -31.54
N LYS A 468 -6.87 15.06 -31.42
CA LYS A 468 -5.44 15.21 -31.66
C LYS A 468 -4.63 14.30 -30.74
N GLY A 469 -4.99 14.20 -29.46
CA GLY A 469 -4.36 13.31 -28.48
C GLY A 469 -4.36 11.86 -28.92
N PHE A 470 -5.52 11.33 -29.31
CA PHE A 470 -5.64 9.97 -29.85
C PHE A 470 -4.85 9.78 -31.15
N LYS A 471 -4.85 10.77 -32.05
CA LYS A 471 -4.05 10.72 -33.30
C LYS A 471 -2.55 10.70 -33.02
N THR A 472 -2.08 11.48 -32.05
CA THR A 472 -0.67 11.47 -31.62
C THR A 472 -0.32 10.16 -30.92
N TYR A 473 -1.19 9.70 -30.01
CA TYR A 473 -1.03 8.44 -29.29
C TYR A 473 -0.90 7.25 -30.24
N TYR A 474 -1.71 7.19 -31.31
CA TYR A 474 -1.65 6.14 -32.33
C TYR A 474 -0.29 6.04 -33.04
N LYS A 475 0.41 7.17 -33.18
CA LYS A 475 1.72 7.23 -33.83
C LYS A 475 2.88 6.84 -32.89
N MET A 476 2.63 6.71 -31.59
CA MET A 476 3.68 6.39 -30.62
C MET A 476 4.08 4.93 -30.74
N SER A 477 5.38 4.68 -30.64
CA SER A 477 5.92 3.31 -30.59
C SER A 477 5.40 2.51 -29.40
N THR A 478 4.94 3.20 -28.34
CA THR A 478 4.34 2.62 -27.12
C THR A 478 2.82 2.47 -27.16
N MET A 479 2.18 2.65 -28.32
CA MET A 479 0.72 2.49 -28.49
C MET A 479 0.22 1.11 -28.08
N TYR A 480 0.85 0.03 -28.56
CA TYR A 480 0.44 -1.34 -28.22
C TYR A 480 0.64 -1.68 -26.74
N PRO A 481 1.77 -1.36 -26.08
CA PRO A 481 1.91 -1.49 -24.63
C PRO A 481 0.84 -0.73 -23.86
N GLY A 482 0.53 0.49 -24.28
CA GLY A 482 -0.49 1.31 -23.64
C GLY A 482 -1.90 0.77 -23.84
N LEU A 483 -2.22 0.21 -25.01
CA LEU A 483 -3.48 -0.50 -25.26
C LEU A 483 -3.57 -1.80 -24.45
N ALA A 484 -2.48 -2.56 -24.35
CA ALA A 484 -2.40 -3.77 -23.52
C ALA A 484 -2.66 -3.42 -22.04
N LEU A 485 -2.06 -2.34 -21.53
CA LEU A 485 -2.35 -1.85 -20.19
C LEU A 485 -3.83 -1.47 -20.03
N ALA A 486 -4.41 -0.78 -21.00
CA ALA A 486 -5.81 -0.36 -20.93
C ALA A 486 -6.79 -1.55 -20.92
N LEU A 487 -6.47 -2.63 -21.64
CA LEU A 487 -7.23 -3.88 -21.61
C LEU A 487 -7.23 -4.55 -20.23
N LEU A 488 -6.20 -4.33 -19.39
CA LEU A 488 -6.21 -4.81 -18.00
C LEU A 488 -7.26 -4.08 -17.16
N TYR A 489 -7.61 -2.83 -17.47
CA TYR A 489 -8.66 -2.08 -16.75
C TYR A 489 -10.07 -2.61 -17.02
N PHE A 490 -10.27 -3.43 -18.06
CA PHE A 490 -11.54 -4.09 -18.32
C PHE A 490 -11.84 -5.25 -17.36
N THR A 491 -10.83 -5.77 -16.65
CA THR A 491 -11.01 -6.96 -15.79
C THR A 491 -11.99 -6.70 -14.63
N VAL A 492 -13.00 -7.55 -14.53
CA VAL A 492 -13.98 -7.55 -13.41
C VAL A 492 -13.40 -8.31 -12.19
N LEU A 493 -12.29 -9.02 -12.38
CA LEU A 493 -11.68 -9.92 -11.39
C LEU A 493 -10.86 -9.15 -10.35
N SER A 494 -11.58 -8.40 -9.52
CA SER A 494 -11.07 -7.65 -8.38
C SER A 494 -11.98 -7.86 -7.16
N PHE A 495 -11.43 -7.71 -5.95
CA PHE A 495 -12.21 -7.87 -4.72
C PHE A 495 -13.43 -6.95 -4.65
N ASP A 496 -13.36 -5.76 -5.27
CA ASP A 496 -14.48 -4.80 -5.31
C ASP A 496 -15.74 -5.34 -6.01
N SER A 497 -15.63 -6.42 -6.78
CA SER A 497 -16.73 -7.02 -7.58
C SER A 497 -17.17 -8.41 -7.11
N VAL A 498 -16.48 -9.02 -6.14
CA VAL A 498 -16.75 -10.40 -5.67
C VAL A 498 -17.15 -10.38 -4.20
N THR A 499 -18.39 -10.03 -3.91
CA THR A 499 -18.88 -9.83 -2.52
C THR A 499 -19.74 -10.96 -1.97
N ASN A 500 -20.16 -11.94 -2.78
CA ASN A 500 -21.14 -12.93 -2.35
C ASN A 500 -20.59 -14.36 -2.39
N GLY A 501 -20.60 -15.03 -1.24
CA GLY A 501 -20.25 -16.45 -1.09
C GLY A 501 -19.10 -16.77 -0.14
N LEU A 502 -18.37 -15.76 0.35
CA LEU A 502 -17.32 -15.89 1.37
C LEU A 502 -17.71 -15.16 2.66
N SER A 503 -17.24 -15.65 3.81
CA SER A 503 -17.37 -14.86 5.04
C SER A 503 -16.56 -13.57 4.92
N GLU A 504 -17.04 -12.51 5.57
CA GLU A 504 -16.38 -11.19 5.59
C GLU A 504 -14.91 -11.29 6.05
N PHE A 505 -14.61 -12.23 6.96
CA PHE A 505 -13.26 -12.52 7.41
C PHE A 505 -12.35 -13.07 6.29
N PHE A 506 -12.83 -14.05 5.52
CA PHE A 506 -12.06 -14.61 4.39
C PHE A 506 -11.89 -13.57 3.29
N TYR A 507 -12.95 -12.85 2.93
CA TYR A 507 -12.89 -11.76 1.96
C TYR A 507 -11.86 -10.69 2.37
N GLY A 508 -11.91 -10.23 3.63
CA GLY A 508 -10.94 -9.27 4.17
C GLY A 508 -9.51 -9.79 4.18
N GLY A 509 -9.30 -11.05 4.57
CA GLY A 509 -8.00 -11.70 4.56
C GLY A 509 -7.37 -11.78 3.17
N PHE A 510 -8.11 -12.26 2.18
CA PHE A 510 -7.62 -12.36 0.80
C PHE A 510 -7.41 -10.99 0.13
N ASN A 511 -8.28 -10.00 0.39
CA ASN A 511 -8.04 -8.63 -0.08
C ASN A 511 -6.78 -8.00 0.55
N GLY A 512 -6.53 -8.30 1.82
CA GLY A 512 -5.28 -7.94 2.51
C GLY A 512 -4.05 -8.56 1.85
N ILE A 513 -4.08 -9.87 1.60
CA ILE A 513 -3.00 -10.58 0.89
C ILE A 513 -2.81 -10.02 -0.53
N GLY A 514 -3.89 -9.72 -1.24
CA GLY A 514 -3.82 -9.15 -2.59
C GLY A 514 -3.14 -7.78 -2.59
N SER A 515 -3.39 -6.96 -1.56
CA SER A 515 -2.69 -5.69 -1.39
C SER A 515 -1.19 -5.89 -1.12
N LEU A 516 -0.81 -6.90 -0.35
CA LEU A 516 0.60 -7.29 -0.15
C LEU A 516 1.25 -7.79 -1.43
N MET A 517 0.56 -8.60 -2.23
CA MET A 517 1.05 -9.08 -3.54
C MET A 517 1.32 -7.93 -4.49
N GLY A 518 0.49 -6.88 -4.45
CA GLY A 518 0.74 -5.67 -5.23
C GLY A 518 1.99 -4.91 -4.78
N VAL A 519 2.20 -4.74 -3.47
CA VAL A 519 3.43 -4.15 -2.94
C VAL A 519 4.65 -5.00 -3.32
N LEU A 520 4.55 -6.33 -3.23
CA LEU A 520 5.62 -7.24 -3.63
C LEU A 520 5.99 -7.07 -5.12
N GLY A 521 4.99 -6.93 -6.01
CA GLY A 521 5.22 -6.65 -7.44
C GLY A 521 6.08 -5.40 -7.66
N THR A 522 5.82 -4.32 -6.92
CA THR A 522 6.63 -3.09 -7.01
C THR A 522 8.06 -3.24 -6.46
N ILE A 523 8.30 -4.16 -5.53
CA ILE A 523 9.64 -4.43 -4.98
C ILE A 523 10.43 -5.27 -5.98
N CYS A 524 9.79 -6.25 -6.61
CA CYS A 524 10.39 -7.10 -7.62
C CYS A 524 10.67 -6.37 -8.93
N TYR A 525 9.84 -5.39 -9.30
CA TYR A 525 9.95 -4.67 -10.57
C TYR A 525 11.35 -4.10 -10.88
N PRO A 526 11.99 -3.28 -10.02
CA PRO A 526 13.35 -2.78 -10.30
C PRO A 526 14.42 -3.88 -10.31
N LEU A 527 14.19 -5.00 -9.61
CA LEU A 527 15.10 -6.15 -9.61
C LEU A 527 15.02 -6.91 -10.94
N LEU A 528 13.82 -7.04 -11.49
CA LEU A 528 13.58 -7.65 -12.79
C LEU A 528 14.19 -6.79 -13.91
N ILE A 529 13.99 -5.47 -13.90
CA ILE A 529 14.61 -4.58 -14.89
C ILE A 529 16.12 -4.73 -14.90
N LYS A 530 16.75 -4.72 -13.72
CA LYS A 530 18.20 -4.89 -13.60
C LYS A 530 18.71 -6.21 -14.18
N ARG A 531 17.92 -7.29 -14.11
CA ARG A 531 18.34 -8.64 -14.54
C ARG A 531 18.00 -8.96 -15.99
N ILE A 532 16.80 -8.59 -16.44
CA ILE A 532 16.25 -9.02 -17.73
C ILE A 532 15.84 -7.85 -18.65
N GLY A 533 15.99 -6.60 -18.19
CA GLY A 533 15.64 -5.40 -18.94
C GLY A 533 14.16 -5.04 -18.87
N LEU A 534 13.83 -3.80 -19.25
CA LEU A 534 12.49 -3.23 -19.16
C LEU A 534 11.45 -4.01 -19.97
N VAL A 535 11.72 -4.27 -21.25
CA VAL A 535 10.75 -4.92 -22.15
C VAL A 535 10.40 -6.34 -21.67
N ARG A 536 11.39 -7.15 -21.30
CA ARG A 536 11.17 -8.53 -20.82
C ARG A 536 10.49 -8.56 -19.46
N THR A 537 10.76 -7.56 -18.60
CA THR A 537 10.04 -7.41 -17.32
C THR A 537 8.54 -7.27 -17.54
N GLY A 538 8.11 -6.55 -18.57
CA GLY A 538 6.69 -6.47 -18.93
C GLY A 538 6.11 -7.81 -19.38
N ILE A 539 6.85 -8.60 -20.17
CA ILE A 539 6.42 -9.96 -20.57
C ILE A 539 6.16 -10.80 -19.30
N VAL A 540 7.08 -10.76 -18.34
CA VAL A 540 6.91 -11.45 -17.06
C VAL A 540 5.67 -10.95 -16.32
N GLY A 541 5.45 -9.64 -16.25
CA GLY A 541 4.27 -9.06 -15.60
C GLY A 541 2.95 -9.56 -16.20
N PHE A 542 2.77 -9.37 -17.51
CA PHE A 542 1.54 -9.75 -18.23
C PHE A 542 1.26 -11.26 -18.16
N TRP A 543 2.26 -12.11 -18.42
CA TRP A 543 2.06 -13.56 -18.39
C TRP A 543 1.89 -14.11 -16.98
N CYS A 544 2.51 -13.50 -15.96
CA CYS A 544 2.28 -13.88 -14.57
C CYS A 544 0.84 -13.55 -14.14
N GLU A 545 0.33 -12.38 -14.53
CA GLU A 545 -1.08 -12.02 -14.29
C GLU A 545 -2.03 -13.02 -14.96
N TYR A 546 -1.83 -13.29 -16.26
CA TYR A 546 -2.64 -14.26 -17.00
C TYR A 546 -2.60 -15.66 -16.39
N ALA A 547 -1.42 -16.14 -15.99
CA ALA A 547 -1.26 -17.46 -15.37
C ALA A 547 -2.06 -17.57 -14.06
N CYS A 548 -2.10 -16.52 -13.24
CA CYS A 548 -2.95 -16.48 -12.05
C CYS A 548 -4.44 -16.47 -12.40
N LEU A 549 -4.84 -15.80 -13.48
CA LEU A 549 -6.23 -15.79 -13.94
C LEU A 549 -6.70 -17.12 -14.53
N LEU A 550 -5.80 -17.98 -15.00
CA LEU A 550 -6.17 -19.36 -15.37
C LEU A 550 -6.74 -20.14 -14.18
N LEU A 551 -6.35 -19.83 -12.93
CA LEU A 551 -6.98 -20.40 -11.74
C LEU A 551 -8.44 -19.91 -11.58
N CYS A 552 -8.70 -18.65 -11.92
CA CYS A 552 -10.06 -18.11 -11.95
C CYS A 552 -10.90 -18.81 -13.02
N LEU A 553 -10.33 -19.03 -14.22
CA LEU A 553 -11.03 -19.74 -15.28
C LEU A 553 -11.28 -21.22 -14.90
N ALA A 554 -10.29 -21.89 -14.31
CA ALA A 554 -10.41 -23.27 -13.82
C ALA A 554 -11.50 -23.40 -12.75
N SER A 555 -11.70 -22.37 -11.92
CA SER A 555 -12.76 -22.37 -10.90
C SER A 555 -14.17 -22.59 -11.48
N LEU A 556 -14.40 -22.24 -12.75
CA LEU A 556 -15.69 -22.42 -13.41
C LEU A 556 -16.01 -23.88 -13.75
N PHE A 557 -14.99 -24.75 -13.80
CA PHE A 557 -15.11 -26.14 -14.25
C PHE A 557 -14.98 -27.17 -13.11
N VAL A 558 -14.68 -26.71 -11.90
CA VAL A 558 -14.48 -27.54 -10.72
C VAL A 558 -15.81 -27.66 -9.93
N PRO A 559 -16.07 -28.79 -9.22
CA PRO A 559 -17.25 -28.92 -8.37
C PRO A 559 -17.39 -27.71 -7.43
N GLY A 560 -18.60 -27.19 -7.23
CA GLY A 560 -18.85 -25.98 -6.42
C GLY A 560 -19.05 -24.70 -7.21
N THR A 561 -18.81 -24.71 -8.51
CA THR A 561 -19.16 -23.60 -9.39
C THR A 561 -20.67 -23.35 -9.41
N VAL A 562 -21.07 -22.08 -9.35
CA VAL A 562 -22.46 -21.63 -9.59
C VAL A 562 -22.75 -21.38 -11.07
N PHE A 563 -21.73 -21.48 -11.93
CA PHE A 563 -21.85 -21.19 -13.36
C PHE A 563 -22.31 -22.42 -14.16
N HIS A 564 -23.47 -22.32 -14.80
CA HIS A 564 -24.02 -23.37 -15.66
C HIS A 564 -24.50 -22.77 -17.01
N PRO A 565 -23.64 -22.77 -18.05
CA PRO A 565 -23.87 -21.99 -19.28
C PRO A 565 -25.07 -22.42 -20.13
N PHE A 566 -25.66 -23.60 -19.88
CA PHE A 566 -26.71 -24.18 -20.72
C PHE A 566 -28.01 -24.56 -19.99
N LYS A 567 -28.17 -24.20 -18.70
CA LYS A 567 -29.38 -24.56 -17.90
C LYS A 567 -30.58 -23.62 -18.09
N TYR A 568 -30.50 -22.63 -18.98
CA TYR A 568 -31.57 -21.67 -19.22
C TYR A 568 -32.51 -22.10 -20.36
N LYS A 569 -33.39 -23.05 -20.06
CA LYS A 569 -34.71 -23.20 -20.70
C LYS A 569 -35.68 -23.76 -19.66
N SER A 570 -36.26 -22.90 -18.83
CA SER A 570 -37.59 -23.05 -18.18
C SER A 570 -37.75 -21.99 -17.09
N PHE A 571 -37.91 -20.73 -17.50
CA PHE A 571 -38.69 -19.78 -16.70
C PHE A 571 -39.60 -19.00 -17.66
N ALA A 572 -40.37 -19.77 -18.44
CA ALA A 572 -41.59 -19.27 -19.04
C ALA A 572 -42.71 -19.48 -18.02
N LEU A 573 -43.34 -18.37 -17.64
CA LEU A 573 -44.62 -18.24 -16.93
C LEU A 573 -45.21 -19.52 -16.31
N CYS A 574 -45.19 -19.61 -14.97
CA CYS A 574 -46.24 -20.36 -14.26
C CYS A 574 -47.25 -19.35 -13.70
N PRO A 575 -48.52 -19.39 -14.13
CA PRO A 575 -49.57 -18.62 -13.49
C PRO A 575 -49.84 -19.22 -12.10
N VAL A 576 -50.00 -18.36 -11.11
CA VAL A 576 -50.50 -18.73 -9.79
C VAL A 576 -51.89 -19.32 -9.97
N ASN A 577 -52.08 -20.60 -9.66
CA ASN A 577 -53.40 -21.11 -9.34
C ASN A 577 -53.37 -22.28 -8.35
N ASN A 578 -54.32 -22.18 -7.43
CA ASN A 578 -54.81 -23.15 -6.45
C ASN A 578 -54.04 -23.33 -5.12
N LYS A 579 -54.58 -22.62 -4.13
CA LYS A 579 -54.70 -23.03 -2.73
C LYS A 579 -55.25 -24.47 -2.66
N ASN A 580 -54.50 -25.41 -2.09
CA ASN A 580 -55.02 -26.45 -1.17
C ASN A 580 -54.01 -27.52 -0.69
N ASP A 581 -52.74 -27.53 -1.13
CA ASP A 581 -51.78 -28.58 -0.70
C ASP A 581 -50.82 -28.17 0.44
N THR A 582 -51.26 -27.35 1.39
CA THR A 582 -50.39 -26.88 2.50
C THR A 582 -50.40 -27.74 3.77
N LEU A 583 -51.08 -28.88 3.80
CA LEU A 583 -51.24 -29.68 5.02
C LEU A 583 -51.17 -31.18 4.74
N LYS A 584 -49.96 -31.73 4.49
CA LYS A 584 -49.64 -33.15 4.78
C LYS A 584 -48.19 -33.62 4.56
N LEU A 585 -47.21 -32.73 4.40
CA LEU A 585 -45.78 -33.09 4.30
C LEU A 585 -44.92 -32.48 5.41
N VAL A 586 -45.48 -32.32 6.61
CA VAL A 586 -44.75 -31.88 7.81
C VAL A 586 -44.85 -32.95 8.89
N SER A 587 -44.19 -34.08 8.67
CA SER A 587 -43.75 -34.98 9.74
C SER A 587 -42.78 -36.00 9.16
N ASN A 588 -41.51 -35.91 9.57
CA ASN A 588 -40.46 -36.95 9.54
C ASN A 588 -39.27 -36.90 8.55
N GLU A 589 -39.03 -35.84 7.78
CA GLU A 589 -37.76 -35.74 6.99
C GLU A 589 -37.02 -34.40 7.04
N THR A 590 -37.33 -33.52 8.00
CA THR A 590 -36.72 -32.16 8.05
C THR A 590 -35.49 -32.01 8.94
N SER A 591 -35.12 -33.00 9.76
CA SER A 591 -33.96 -32.90 10.66
C SER A 591 -32.66 -33.55 10.15
N THR A 592 -32.71 -34.25 9.02
CA THR A 592 -31.52 -34.89 8.40
C THR A 592 -31.22 -34.31 7.02
N ILE A 593 -32.22 -33.78 6.30
CA ILE A 593 -32.01 -33.17 4.98
C ILE A 593 -31.58 -31.70 5.10
N LEU A 594 -32.08 -30.95 6.10
CA LEU A 594 -31.69 -29.54 6.28
C LEU A 594 -30.27 -29.39 6.84
N THR A 595 -29.80 -30.35 7.65
CA THR A 595 -28.44 -30.39 8.21
C THR A 595 -27.41 -30.91 7.21
N THR A 596 -27.84 -31.65 6.20
CA THR A 596 -26.95 -32.15 5.13
C THR A 596 -26.83 -31.15 3.96
N ILE A 597 -27.81 -30.24 3.79
CA ILE A 597 -27.78 -29.21 2.74
C ILE A 597 -26.97 -27.96 3.15
N VAL A 598 -26.77 -27.71 4.45
CA VAL A 598 -26.07 -26.49 4.93
C VAL A 598 -24.54 -26.65 5.02
N CYS A 599 -23.95 -27.83 4.77
CA CYS A 599 -22.49 -28.04 4.93
C CYS A 599 -21.76 -28.71 3.76
N SER A 600 -22.31 -28.77 2.53
CA SER A 600 -21.54 -29.32 1.39
C SER A 600 -21.89 -28.72 0.03
N LYS A 601 -21.39 -27.51 -0.27
CA LYS A 601 -21.20 -27.07 -1.67
C LYS A 601 -19.83 -26.37 -1.82
N SER A 602 -18.83 -27.24 -2.02
CA SER A 602 -17.44 -27.05 -2.43
C SER A 602 -16.79 -25.67 -2.27
N SER A 603 -15.89 -25.63 -1.29
CA SER A 603 -14.88 -24.62 -1.04
C SER A 603 -13.83 -24.47 -2.14
N LEU A 604 -13.71 -25.42 -3.09
CA LEU A 604 -12.59 -25.44 -4.03
C LEU A 604 -12.72 -24.43 -5.17
N SER A 605 -13.91 -24.29 -5.78
CA SER A 605 -14.15 -23.30 -6.85
C SER A 605 -13.94 -21.88 -6.33
N VAL A 606 -14.56 -21.55 -5.19
CA VAL A 606 -14.41 -20.23 -4.54
C VAL A 606 -12.96 -19.98 -4.12
N LEU A 607 -12.25 -20.97 -3.59
CA LEU A 607 -10.85 -20.86 -3.22
C LEU A 607 -9.95 -20.58 -4.44
N LEU A 608 -10.13 -21.31 -5.54
CA LEU A 608 -9.37 -21.12 -6.78
C LEU A 608 -9.60 -19.72 -7.37
N LEU A 609 -10.85 -19.27 -7.42
CA LEU A 609 -11.22 -17.92 -7.85
C LEU A 609 -10.51 -16.87 -6.98
N THR A 610 -10.56 -17.04 -5.67
CA THR A 610 -10.02 -16.06 -4.72
C THR A 610 -8.49 -16.02 -4.74
N ILE A 611 -7.83 -17.18 -4.83
CA ILE A 611 -6.36 -17.26 -5.00
C ILE A 611 -5.96 -16.59 -6.32
N GLY A 612 -6.65 -16.89 -7.43
CA GLY A 612 -6.36 -16.27 -8.72
C GLY A 612 -6.46 -14.74 -8.67
N ILE A 613 -7.53 -14.20 -8.07
CA ILE A 613 -7.71 -12.75 -7.88
C ILE A 613 -6.63 -12.14 -6.97
N THR A 614 -6.23 -12.87 -5.92
CA THR A 614 -5.24 -12.40 -4.95
C THR A 614 -3.85 -12.27 -5.57
N PHE A 615 -3.39 -13.34 -6.24
CA PHE A 615 -2.03 -13.44 -6.74
C PHE A 615 -1.82 -12.74 -8.09
N ASN A 616 -2.88 -12.55 -8.90
CA ASN A 616 -2.77 -11.80 -10.16
C ASN A 616 -2.20 -10.38 -9.96
N ARG A 617 -2.41 -9.78 -8.77
CA ARG A 617 -1.97 -8.43 -8.44
C ARG A 617 -0.45 -8.28 -8.53
N PHE A 618 0.30 -9.35 -8.28
CA PHE A 618 1.76 -9.33 -8.45
C PHE A 618 2.16 -9.01 -9.90
N GLY A 619 1.57 -9.73 -10.87
CA GLY A 619 1.83 -9.52 -12.30
C GLY A 619 1.30 -8.18 -12.80
N LEU A 620 0.09 -7.81 -12.39
CA LEU A 620 -0.58 -6.55 -12.76
C LEU A 620 0.29 -5.33 -12.47
N TRP A 621 0.85 -5.25 -11.26
CA TRP A 621 1.66 -4.09 -10.87
C TRP A 621 3.02 -4.03 -11.55
N ILE A 622 3.59 -5.17 -11.94
CA ILE A 622 4.81 -5.23 -12.77
C ILE A 622 4.50 -4.75 -14.20
N ALA A 623 3.37 -5.20 -14.78
CA ALA A 623 2.93 -4.78 -16.11
C ALA A 623 2.64 -3.28 -16.16
N ASP A 624 1.88 -2.75 -15.20
CA ASP A 624 1.56 -1.31 -15.11
C ASP A 624 2.83 -0.46 -14.97
N LEU A 625 3.77 -0.82 -14.08
CA LEU A 625 5.02 -0.09 -13.92
C LEU A 625 5.87 -0.13 -15.20
N THR A 626 5.91 -1.28 -15.88
CA THR A 626 6.66 -1.43 -17.14
C THR A 626 6.13 -0.51 -18.22
N VAL A 627 4.81 -0.56 -18.49
CA VAL A 627 4.20 0.28 -19.51
C VAL A 627 4.32 1.77 -19.16
N ASN A 628 4.17 2.12 -17.88
CA ASN A 628 4.36 3.50 -17.43
C ASN A 628 5.77 4.02 -17.69
N GLN A 629 6.80 3.21 -17.45
CA GLN A 629 8.19 3.58 -17.71
C GLN A 629 8.52 3.57 -19.20
N LEU A 630 7.99 2.63 -19.99
CA LEU A 630 8.11 2.66 -21.45
C LEU A 630 7.57 3.97 -22.03
N GLN A 631 6.41 4.43 -21.55
CA GLN A 631 5.86 5.72 -21.96
C GLN A 631 6.68 6.92 -21.47
N GLN A 632 7.36 6.82 -20.33
CA GLN A 632 8.25 7.88 -19.86
C GLN A 632 9.51 7.99 -20.73
N GLU A 633 10.09 6.86 -21.13
CA GLU A 633 11.34 6.81 -21.89
C GLU A 633 11.15 7.04 -23.39
N CYS A 634 10.09 6.47 -23.98
CA CYS A 634 9.90 6.46 -25.43
C CYS A 634 9.05 7.62 -25.96
N VAL A 635 8.35 8.35 -25.09
CA VAL A 635 7.48 9.46 -25.52
C VAL A 635 8.27 10.79 -25.43
N PRO A 636 8.33 11.56 -26.53
CA PRO A 636 8.97 12.87 -26.56
C PRO A 636 8.45 13.82 -25.50
N ALA A 637 9.32 14.69 -24.99
CA ALA A 637 9.03 15.54 -23.83
C ALA A 637 7.96 16.62 -24.11
N ASP A 638 7.76 17.01 -25.37
CA ASP A 638 6.82 18.04 -25.83
C ASP A 638 5.36 17.57 -25.89
N VAL A 639 5.13 16.26 -25.99
CA VAL A 639 3.80 15.64 -26.08
C VAL A 639 3.52 14.64 -24.96
N ARG A 640 4.38 14.57 -23.96
CA ARG A 640 4.32 13.53 -22.93
C ARG A 640 3.09 13.64 -22.04
N GLY A 641 2.69 14.86 -21.69
CA GLY A 641 1.45 15.16 -21.00
C GLY A 641 0.24 14.76 -21.83
N LEU A 642 0.16 15.16 -23.10
CA LEU A 642 -0.91 14.81 -24.04
C LEU A 642 -1.09 13.30 -24.18
N VAL A 643 0.01 12.56 -24.40
CA VAL A 643 0.01 11.09 -24.49
C VAL A 643 -0.39 10.47 -23.15
N GLY A 644 0.14 10.98 -22.03
CA GLY A 644 -0.24 10.53 -20.70
C GLY A 644 -1.73 10.72 -20.40
N GLY A 645 -2.30 11.89 -20.72
CA GLY A 645 -3.72 12.18 -20.56
C GLY A 645 -4.60 11.30 -21.47
N THR A 646 -4.12 10.99 -22.66
CA THR A 646 -4.79 10.06 -23.58
C THR A 646 -4.76 8.63 -23.05
N GLN A 647 -3.65 8.18 -22.43
CA GLN A 647 -3.60 6.89 -21.73
C GLN A 647 -4.63 6.81 -20.59
N TRP A 648 -4.77 7.87 -19.78
CA TRP A 648 -5.80 7.93 -18.74
C TRP A 648 -7.21 7.80 -19.34
N SER A 649 -7.47 8.49 -20.44
CA SER A 649 -8.76 8.41 -21.15
C SER A 649 -9.04 6.98 -21.63
N LEU A 650 -8.03 6.31 -22.19
CA LEU A 650 -8.14 4.94 -22.68
C LEU A 650 -8.38 3.93 -21.52
N ASN A 651 -7.66 4.07 -20.41
CA ASN A 651 -7.87 3.24 -19.22
C ASN A 651 -9.30 3.39 -18.68
N GLN A 652 -9.80 4.63 -18.58
CA GLN A 652 -11.15 4.91 -18.10
C GLN A 652 -12.24 4.40 -19.05
N PHE A 653 -11.99 4.39 -20.36
CA PHE A 653 -12.90 3.80 -21.33
C PHE A 653 -13.09 2.29 -21.10
N PHE A 654 -12.00 1.54 -20.90
CA PHE A 654 -12.10 0.10 -20.61
C PHE A 654 -12.67 -0.18 -19.21
N ASP A 655 -12.37 0.65 -18.21
CA ASP A 655 -13.03 0.56 -16.89
C ASP A 655 -14.54 0.87 -16.99
N MET A 656 -14.96 1.79 -17.86
CA MET A 656 -16.38 2.05 -18.13
C MET A 656 -17.08 0.81 -18.74
N LEU A 657 -16.45 0.15 -19.71
CA LEU A 657 -16.98 -1.08 -20.31
C LEU A 657 -17.18 -2.20 -19.27
N ARG A 658 -16.28 -2.28 -18.27
CA ARG A 658 -16.42 -3.18 -17.12
C ARG A 658 -17.72 -2.92 -16.35
N TYR A 659 -18.05 -1.66 -16.07
CA TYR A 659 -19.31 -1.32 -15.38
C TYR A 659 -20.54 -1.62 -16.25
N ILE A 660 -20.49 -1.37 -17.55
CA ILE A 660 -21.58 -1.71 -18.47
C ILE A 660 -21.83 -3.23 -18.45
N LEU A 661 -20.76 -4.03 -18.46
CA LEU A 661 -20.86 -5.49 -18.38
C LEU A 661 -21.56 -5.94 -17.09
N LEU A 662 -21.19 -5.38 -15.94
CA LEU A 662 -21.81 -5.66 -14.64
C LEU A 662 -23.31 -5.28 -14.60
N ILE A 663 -23.71 -4.23 -15.32
CA ILE A 663 -25.12 -3.81 -15.44
C ILE A 663 -25.89 -4.76 -16.36
N CYS A 664 -25.30 -5.17 -17.49
CA CYS A 664 -25.95 -6.07 -18.44
C CYS A 664 -26.10 -7.50 -17.93
N LEU A 665 -25.18 -7.96 -17.06
CA LEU A 665 -25.15 -9.33 -16.52
C LEU A 665 -25.12 -9.33 -14.98
N PRO A 666 -26.19 -8.88 -14.29
CA PRO A 666 -26.14 -8.64 -12.84
C PRO A 666 -26.25 -9.92 -11.97
N LEU A 667 -26.63 -11.07 -12.55
CA LEU A 667 -26.92 -12.28 -11.79
C LEU A 667 -25.65 -13.08 -11.44
N MET A 668 -25.59 -13.63 -10.22
CA MET A 668 -24.44 -14.45 -9.77
C MET A 668 -24.21 -15.69 -10.65
N GLU A 669 -25.28 -16.28 -11.20
CA GLU A 669 -25.20 -17.40 -12.13
C GLU A 669 -24.52 -17.03 -13.47
N GLN A 670 -24.51 -15.75 -13.81
CA GLN A 670 -23.86 -15.18 -15.00
C GLN A 670 -22.43 -14.70 -14.70
N PHE A 671 -21.96 -14.76 -13.46
CA PHE A 671 -20.63 -14.29 -13.06
C PHE A 671 -19.51 -15.01 -13.84
N GLY A 672 -19.70 -16.27 -14.22
CA GLY A 672 -18.73 -17.00 -15.05
C GLY A 672 -18.46 -16.35 -16.41
N TYR A 673 -19.43 -15.65 -17.02
CA TYR A 673 -19.19 -14.86 -18.24
C TYR A 673 -18.23 -13.70 -17.99
N HIS A 674 -18.28 -13.06 -16.82
CA HIS A 674 -17.34 -12.00 -16.44
C HIS A 674 -15.94 -12.55 -16.27
N VAL A 675 -15.80 -13.73 -15.66
CA VAL A 675 -14.52 -14.44 -15.51
C VAL A 675 -13.92 -14.75 -16.89
N ILE A 676 -14.72 -15.27 -17.83
CA ILE A 676 -14.27 -15.60 -19.18
C ILE A 676 -13.84 -14.35 -19.94
N LEU A 677 -14.68 -13.31 -19.97
CA LEU A 677 -14.38 -12.06 -20.69
C LEU A 677 -13.16 -11.33 -20.12
N SER A 678 -13.02 -11.31 -18.79
CA SER A 678 -11.84 -10.73 -18.12
C SER A 678 -10.57 -11.49 -18.46
N THR A 679 -10.60 -12.83 -18.38
CA THR A 679 -9.46 -13.69 -18.73
C THR A 679 -9.08 -13.53 -20.19
N PHE A 680 -10.05 -13.41 -21.10
CA PHE A 680 -9.81 -13.16 -22.53
C PHE A 680 -9.19 -11.78 -22.78
N SER A 681 -9.63 -10.75 -22.07
CA SER A 681 -9.04 -9.41 -22.16
C SER A 681 -7.57 -9.40 -21.73
N VAL A 682 -7.24 -10.06 -20.62
CA VAL A 682 -5.86 -10.16 -20.12
C VAL A 682 -4.99 -11.03 -21.03
N LEU A 683 -5.55 -12.08 -21.64
CA LEU A 683 -4.86 -12.85 -22.68
C LEU A 683 -4.53 -11.97 -23.88
N THR A 684 -5.52 -11.21 -24.36
CA THR A 684 -5.36 -10.29 -25.49
C THR A 684 -4.29 -9.23 -25.18
N ALA A 685 -4.30 -8.65 -23.98
CA ALA A 685 -3.27 -7.73 -23.50
C ALA A 685 -1.88 -8.37 -23.51
N SER A 686 -1.76 -9.59 -22.98
CA SER A 686 -0.51 -10.34 -22.89
C SER A 686 0.06 -10.66 -24.28
N ILE A 687 -0.79 -11.09 -25.21
CA ILE A 687 -0.42 -11.36 -26.61
C ILE A 687 -0.01 -10.07 -27.30
N LEU A 688 -0.80 -9.00 -27.19
CA LEU A 688 -0.50 -7.70 -27.83
C LEU A 688 0.84 -7.14 -27.36
N TYR A 689 1.08 -7.14 -26.04
CA TYR A 689 2.37 -6.70 -25.49
C TYR A 689 3.52 -7.60 -25.96
N THR A 690 3.30 -8.92 -26.01
CA THR A 690 4.32 -9.88 -26.45
C THR A 690 4.66 -9.71 -27.94
N ILE A 691 3.67 -9.61 -28.83
CA ILE A 691 3.87 -9.34 -30.26
C ILE A 691 4.63 -8.03 -30.42
N TRP A 692 4.19 -6.97 -29.74
CA TRP A 692 4.90 -5.70 -29.75
C TRP A 692 6.35 -5.84 -29.28
N SER A 693 6.60 -6.60 -28.20
CA SER A 693 7.95 -6.79 -27.65
C SER A 693 8.92 -7.45 -28.65
N PHE A 694 8.41 -8.33 -29.52
CA PHE A 694 9.18 -8.94 -30.60
C PHE A 694 9.44 -7.97 -31.75
N THR A 695 8.48 -7.08 -32.06
CA THR A 695 8.70 -5.99 -33.03
C THR A 695 9.63 -4.89 -32.50
N ALA A 696 9.64 -4.67 -31.18
CA ALA A 696 10.43 -3.63 -30.51
C ALA A 696 11.93 -3.95 -30.48
N LYS A 697 12.33 -5.23 -30.63
CA LYS A 697 13.73 -5.65 -30.83
C LYS A 697 14.38 -4.98 -32.05
N ALA A 698 13.60 -4.39 -32.96
CA ALA A 698 14.13 -3.68 -34.12
C ALA A 698 14.21 -2.15 -33.98
N LYS A 699 13.61 -1.51 -32.95
CA LYS A 699 13.44 -0.04 -32.97
C LYS A 699 13.53 0.75 -31.66
N ILE A 700 13.53 0.15 -30.46
CA ILE A 700 13.32 0.95 -29.21
C ILE A 700 14.47 0.86 -28.19
N LEU A 701 15.43 -0.03 -28.38
CA LEU A 701 16.58 -0.18 -27.47
C LEU A 701 17.93 -0.10 -28.19
N VAL A 702 17.94 0.42 -29.42
CA VAL A 702 19.17 0.88 -30.05
C VAL A 702 19.58 2.11 -29.25
N ASN A 703 20.70 1.99 -28.55
CA ASN A 703 21.34 3.08 -27.85
C ASN A 703 21.31 4.33 -28.76
N PRO A 704 20.97 5.56 -28.31
CA PRO A 704 21.05 6.74 -29.18
C PRO A 704 22.42 6.87 -29.87
N ALA A 705 23.48 6.32 -29.24
CA ALA A 705 24.80 6.16 -29.83
C ALA A 705 24.84 5.15 -30.99
N GLU A 706 24.13 4.03 -30.92
CA GLU A 706 24.03 3.06 -32.02
C GLU A 706 23.12 3.55 -33.15
N GLU A 707 22.06 4.32 -32.87
CA GLU A 707 21.19 4.86 -33.92
C GLU A 707 21.94 5.94 -34.72
N MET A 708 22.72 6.78 -34.04
CA MET A 708 23.69 7.66 -34.69
C MET A 708 24.77 6.88 -35.43
N MET A 709 25.37 5.84 -34.85
CA MET A 709 26.40 5.02 -35.53
C MET A 709 25.85 4.27 -36.75
N ILE A 710 24.59 3.85 -36.75
CA ILE A 710 23.94 3.21 -37.89
C ILE A 710 23.64 4.25 -38.98
N GLU A 711 23.08 5.41 -38.62
CA GLU A 711 22.87 6.52 -39.56
C GLU A 711 24.20 7.05 -40.13
N TYR A 712 25.27 7.04 -39.33
CA TYR A 712 26.62 7.44 -39.73
C TYR A 712 27.33 6.38 -40.57
N ASN A 713 27.23 5.10 -40.22
CA ASN A 713 27.80 4.01 -41.03
C ASN A 713 27.15 3.97 -42.42
N ILE A 714 25.87 4.32 -42.53
CA ILE A 714 25.18 4.51 -43.81
C ILE A 714 25.78 5.70 -44.59
N LYS A 715 26.04 6.85 -43.95
CA LYS A 715 26.68 8.02 -44.59
C LYS A 715 28.16 7.82 -44.95
N LEU A 716 28.89 7.02 -44.17
CA LEU A 716 30.27 6.59 -44.43
C LEU A 716 30.33 5.62 -45.61
N PHE A 717 29.36 4.69 -45.71
CA PHE A 717 29.23 3.79 -46.87
C PHE A 717 28.89 4.54 -48.17
N ASP A 718 28.11 5.62 -48.09
CA ASP A 718 27.78 6.50 -49.23
C ASP A 718 28.91 7.51 -49.59
N GLY A 719 30.04 7.48 -48.88
CA GLY A 719 31.22 8.28 -49.21
C GLY A 719 31.08 9.79 -48.99
N GLN A 720 30.11 10.26 -48.20
CA GLN A 720 29.74 11.68 -48.12
C GLN A 720 30.38 12.48 -46.97
N THR A 721 31.28 11.93 -46.13
CA THR A 721 31.84 12.69 -44.98
C THR A 721 33.21 12.24 -44.49
N ASP A 722 34.06 13.21 -44.09
CA ASP A 722 35.42 13.06 -43.56
C ASP A 722 35.43 12.57 -42.10
N THR A 723 36.12 11.46 -41.82
CA THR A 723 36.16 10.75 -40.53
C THR A 723 36.58 11.61 -39.34
N ARG A 724 37.39 12.65 -39.55
CA ARG A 724 37.81 13.57 -38.48
C ARG A 724 36.70 14.50 -38.01
N GLN A 725 35.82 14.92 -38.90
CA GLN A 725 34.69 15.78 -38.55
C GLN A 725 33.67 15.01 -37.70
N ILE A 726 33.50 13.72 -37.99
CA ILE A 726 32.64 12.77 -37.26
C ILE A 726 33.08 12.60 -35.81
N SER A 727 34.38 12.36 -35.58
CA SER A 727 34.96 12.19 -34.25
C SER A 727 34.76 13.44 -33.37
N ASN A 728 34.91 14.63 -33.97
CA ASN A 728 34.70 15.90 -33.27
C ASN A 728 33.23 16.15 -32.92
N ASP A 729 32.29 15.83 -33.82
CA ASP A 729 30.86 15.99 -33.56
C ASP A 729 30.37 15.03 -32.47
N LEU A 730 30.86 13.78 -32.46
CA LEU A 730 30.57 12.80 -31.41
C LEU A 730 31.16 13.19 -30.06
N SER A 731 32.41 13.67 -30.04
CA SER A 731 33.07 14.16 -28.82
C SER A 731 32.32 15.35 -28.23
N ASN A 732 31.91 16.31 -29.06
CA ASN A 732 31.11 17.47 -28.64
C ASN A 732 29.71 17.06 -28.14
N TYR A 733 29.04 16.13 -28.83
CA TYR A 733 27.72 15.63 -28.40
C TYR A 733 27.81 14.92 -27.03
N TYR A 734 28.80 14.06 -26.84
CA TYR A 734 29.07 13.42 -25.54
C TYR A 734 29.39 14.45 -24.46
N GLU A 735 30.26 15.42 -24.74
CA GLU A 735 30.61 16.49 -23.82
C GLU A 735 29.37 17.31 -23.39
N THR A 736 28.43 17.60 -24.30
CA THR A 736 27.15 18.24 -23.94
C THR A 736 26.20 17.37 -23.13
N LYS A 737 26.30 16.04 -23.21
CA LYS A 737 25.38 15.08 -22.55
C LYS A 737 25.89 14.58 -21.20
N THR A 738 27.20 14.38 -21.06
CA THR A 738 27.84 13.79 -19.88
C THR A 738 28.71 14.78 -19.12
N GLY A 739 29.10 15.90 -19.73
CA GLY A 739 30.02 16.87 -19.14
C GLY A 739 31.49 16.45 -19.20
N GLU A 740 31.81 15.31 -19.85
CA GLU A 740 33.17 14.80 -20.01
C GLU A 740 33.55 14.77 -21.49
N LYS A 741 34.72 15.36 -21.80
CA LYS A 741 35.27 15.36 -23.16
C LYS A 741 36.05 14.08 -23.40
N ILE A 742 35.49 13.18 -24.21
CA ILE A 742 36.19 11.95 -24.62
C ILE A 742 37.13 12.32 -25.77
N LYS A 743 38.45 12.25 -25.55
CA LYS A 743 39.45 12.26 -26.61
C LYS A 743 39.56 10.84 -27.17
N TYR A 744 39.07 10.62 -28.38
CA TYR A 744 39.47 9.45 -29.15
C TYR A 744 40.94 9.61 -29.55
N VAL A 745 41.77 8.63 -29.18
CA VAL A 745 43.15 8.52 -29.65
C VAL A 745 43.07 7.85 -31.03
N ASP A 746 43.49 8.58 -32.07
CA ASP A 746 43.78 8.03 -33.40
C ASP A 746 44.90 6.99 -33.24
N GLU A 747 44.59 5.70 -33.18
CA GLU A 747 45.54 4.65 -33.57
C GLU A 747 44.80 3.56 -34.35
N GLU A 748 45.27 3.33 -35.57
CA GLU A 748 44.87 2.28 -36.51
C GLU A 748 44.75 0.92 -35.81
N TYR A 749 43.59 0.27 -35.93
CA TYR A 749 43.45 -1.20 -35.91
C TYR A 749 42.17 -1.66 -36.62
#